data_AF-A0A0G2DZU6-F1
#
_entry.id   AF-A0A0G2DZU6-F1
#
_cell.length_a   1.000
_cell.length_b   1.000
_cell.length_c   1.000
_cell.angle_alpha   90.00
_cell.angle_beta   90.00
_cell.angle_gamma   90.00
#
_symmetry.space_group_name_H-M   'P 1'
#
loop_
_entity.id
_entity.type
_entity.pdbx_description
1 polymer ?
#
loop_
_entity_poly.entity_id
_entity_poly.type
_entity_poly.pdbx_seq_one_letter_code
_entity_poly.pdbx_strand_id
1 'polypeptide(L)'
;MKKTLLLCFIHGFKGDDDTFRKFPQHLRAVLDSTLHKVNVLTLTYPQYETRGDLKSCVAKFKEWYGQDARAYVQTRSVAALSCALAAAGGAAYMKREQLSEGWQFVGSHLEFVGVLARQEDMKKRLVSVLTLSETLGLGFADLYTQLGLAVQQQGSSATKWSSGVLGQERTFCIVPKTDIKKHFIPIVNDKATAETWAHTGMFDPKQHPNYYSMAETAVELVVNWTTSTSWYEEATGLELGTLSPRAKHSPNCLRAEGGERKAVACQRDFLTPRSVGPHRHSKLAARQEAAFPPVLSETESILVNSFDNTTIDSWSYYYTHGLHVAGTNESVAQWTADKWSSFGIPSSLAEYWTFLNYPVSQAVSVNFPNGSSYSATLIEEVLAEDETTSYPNSVPAFHGLSWSGNASAEYVYVGRGQQVDFERLKALGVPLEGKIALAKYGGPFRGLKVKNAQENGMIGAVIFTDPGDDGNITEANGYAAYPDGPARNPTSIQRGSVQFLSQFPGDPTTPGYPSKEDSPRADTISVTPRIPSIPISWKDAVPFLAALDGHGTSGEEVNRTGWVGGLNVTYSTGPAPGTTIDLSNLMREEITPIWDAIGIINGTSPDETLIIGNHRDAWIVGGAADPNSGSAVLIELSKAFGKLLANGWKPRRTIVLASWDAEEYGLYGSTEWVEEYIPWLASTSVAYLNIDVGASGPRPDFSATPDLHTIATDVMKKVLWPYAGTGELNETLYDTWLAGLTEGEFGVLGSGSDYTSFLHNGISSIDLGAGNGPDDAVYHYHSNYDTYHWMTTYGDPGFAVHKAIGQFLTLLAYHIADDAVIPFDLPNYTTQLRLYLDDLNATVAEAEATIDLSPLTTAIDTFGGAADAVAAAAAQAAVTGDEVLAARVNERYRDFQRGFASQGGLPDRAYFRHVVFAPGIDTGYAPVTYPGVTEAVEAGNLTLAASEVRRAAKAIERAAEILVL
;
A
#
# COMPACT_ATOMS: atom_id res chain seq x y z
N MET A 1 -36.10 -13.19 40.39
CA MET A 1 -35.36 -13.53 39.15
C MET A 1 -33.90 -13.13 39.34
N LYS A 2 -32.95 -13.85 38.72
CA LYS A 2 -31.53 -13.46 38.74
C LYS A 2 -31.38 -12.22 37.85
N LYS A 3 -30.98 -11.07 38.42
CA LYS A 3 -30.84 -9.81 37.65
C LYS A 3 -29.51 -9.82 36.88
N THR A 4 -29.27 -8.86 35.99
CA THR A 4 -28.02 -8.79 35.19
C THR A 4 -27.29 -7.49 35.44
N LEU A 5 -26.02 -7.59 35.84
CA LEU A 5 -25.06 -6.48 35.91
C LEU A 5 -24.29 -6.44 34.59
N LEU A 6 -24.39 -5.33 33.86
CA LEU A 6 -23.59 -5.08 32.66
C LEU A 6 -22.44 -4.11 32.99
N LEU A 7 -21.23 -4.52 32.63
CA LEU A 7 -20.02 -3.72 32.74
C LEU A 7 -19.64 -3.25 31.33
N CYS A 8 -19.78 -1.95 31.08
CA CYS A 8 -19.38 -1.32 29.82
C CYS A 8 -17.99 -0.70 29.96
N PHE A 9 -17.04 -1.19 29.16
CA PHE A 9 -15.67 -0.69 29.07
C PHE A 9 -15.56 0.29 27.91
N ILE A 10 -15.25 1.55 28.22
CA ILE A 10 -15.14 2.63 27.23
C ILE A 10 -13.71 3.13 27.23
N HIS A 11 -12.99 2.92 26.12
CA HIS A 11 -11.61 3.36 25.97
C HIS A 11 -11.52 4.86 25.67
N GLY A 12 -10.33 5.43 25.85
CA GLY A 12 -10.04 6.80 25.44
C GLY A 12 -9.94 6.96 23.93
N PHE A 13 -9.80 8.21 23.47
CA PHE A 13 -9.44 8.51 22.08
C PHE A 13 -8.05 7.92 21.77
N LYS A 14 -7.90 7.23 20.63
CA LYS A 14 -6.82 6.28 20.27
C LYS A 14 -6.82 4.90 20.97
N GLY A 15 -7.81 4.56 21.78
CA GLY A 15 -7.98 3.16 22.21
C GLY A 15 -8.44 2.24 21.07
N ASP A 16 -8.12 0.95 21.17
CA ASP A 16 -8.55 -0.17 20.33
C ASP A 16 -9.28 -1.25 21.18
N ASP A 17 -9.70 -2.36 20.55
CA ASP A 17 -10.33 -3.50 21.24
C ASP A 17 -9.36 -4.19 22.25
N ASP A 18 -8.06 -3.98 22.09
CA ASP A 18 -6.98 -4.55 22.89
C ASP A 18 -6.62 -3.66 24.09
N THR A 19 -7.15 -2.42 24.18
CA THR A 19 -6.89 -1.42 25.24
C THR A 19 -6.94 -2.01 26.64
N PHE A 20 -7.97 -2.82 26.91
CA PHE A 20 -8.22 -3.43 28.22
C PHE A 20 -7.63 -4.83 28.35
N ARG A 21 -6.98 -5.37 27.30
CA ARG A 21 -6.39 -6.71 27.23
C ARG A 21 -7.34 -7.77 27.78
N LYS A 22 -6.99 -8.42 28.90
CA LYS A 22 -7.80 -9.45 29.56
C LYS A 22 -8.50 -8.95 30.84
N PHE A 23 -8.44 -7.65 31.12
CA PHE A 23 -9.03 -7.04 32.32
C PHE A 23 -10.56 -7.17 32.39
N PRO A 24 -11.34 -7.02 31.29
CA PRO A 24 -12.80 -7.19 31.34
C PRO A 24 -13.20 -8.62 31.73
N GLN A 25 -12.57 -9.63 31.13
CA GLN A 25 -12.85 -11.03 31.38
C GLN A 25 -12.37 -11.44 32.79
N HIS A 26 -11.25 -10.88 33.27
CA HIS A 26 -10.77 -11.06 34.64
C HIS A 26 -11.74 -10.47 35.67
N LEU A 27 -12.14 -9.20 35.51
CA LEU A 27 -13.08 -8.52 36.41
C LEU A 27 -14.43 -9.24 36.44
N ARG A 28 -14.92 -9.70 35.28
CA ARG A 28 -16.12 -10.52 35.15
C ARG A 28 -16.01 -11.84 35.92
N ALA A 29 -14.92 -12.57 35.79
CA ALA A 29 -14.75 -13.88 36.43
C ALA A 29 -14.80 -13.78 37.96
N VAL A 30 -14.16 -12.76 38.53
CA VAL A 30 -14.21 -12.53 39.99
C VAL A 30 -15.59 -12.06 40.42
N LEU A 31 -16.20 -11.09 39.72
CA LEU A 31 -17.51 -10.55 40.08
C LEU A 31 -18.65 -11.59 39.95
N ASP A 32 -18.65 -12.45 38.94
CA ASP A 32 -19.69 -13.50 38.77
C ASP A 32 -19.60 -14.57 39.88
N SER A 33 -18.40 -14.79 40.43
CA SER A 33 -18.21 -15.65 41.61
C SER A 33 -18.61 -14.98 42.93
N THR A 34 -18.47 -13.66 43.04
CA THR A 34 -18.77 -12.89 44.27
C THR A 34 -20.26 -12.54 44.35
N LEU A 35 -20.81 -12.01 43.26
CA LEU A 35 -22.18 -11.47 43.16
C LEU A 35 -23.20 -12.53 42.69
N HIS A 36 -23.16 -13.71 43.32
CA HIS A 36 -23.95 -14.90 42.99
C HIS A 36 -25.47 -14.70 42.77
N LYS A 37 -26.07 -13.60 43.26
CA LYS A 37 -27.48 -13.24 43.00
C LYS A 37 -27.74 -12.63 41.61
N VAL A 38 -26.72 -12.27 40.84
CA VAL A 38 -26.83 -11.66 39.51
C VAL A 38 -25.96 -12.35 38.47
N ASN A 39 -26.24 -12.12 37.19
CA ASN A 39 -25.36 -12.49 36.07
C ASN A 39 -24.44 -11.31 35.76
N VAL A 40 -23.13 -11.53 35.63
CA VAL A 40 -22.20 -10.48 35.21
C VAL A 40 -21.90 -10.61 33.72
N LEU A 41 -22.12 -9.55 32.96
CA LEU A 41 -21.79 -9.43 31.54
C LEU A 41 -20.80 -8.27 31.31
N THR A 42 -20.04 -8.35 30.22
CA THR A 42 -19.05 -7.36 29.81
C THR A 42 -19.22 -7.02 28.34
N LEU A 43 -19.15 -5.73 28.02
CA LEU A 43 -19.03 -5.22 26.65
C LEU A 43 -17.92 -4.18 26.58
N THR A 44 -17.14 -4.20 25.51
CA THR A 44 -16.23 -3.12 25.13
C THR A 44 -16.93 -2.24 24.10
N TYR A 45 -16.74 -0.92 24.18
CA TYR A 45 -17.26 0.02 23.19
C TYR A 45 -16.33 0.05 21.95
N PRO A 46 -16.83 0.08 20.69
CA PRO A 46 -15.97 -0.08 19.51
C PRO A 46 -15.07 1.12 19.17
N GLN A 47 -13.87 0.84 18.67
CA GLN A 47 -12.81 1.82 18.36
C GLN A 47 -13.25 3.01 17.47
N TYR A 48 -14.05 2.75 16.44
CA TYR A 48 -14.39 3.76 15.43
C TYR A 48 -15.37 4.83 15.97
N GLU A 49 -16.10 4.56 17.06
CA GLU A 49 -17.15 5.46 17.55
C GLU A 49 -16.66 6.53 18.52
N THR A 50 -15.53 6.31 19.21
CA THR A 50 -14.94 7.31 20.13
C THR A 50 -14.23 8.48 19.41
N ARG A 51 -14.45 8.65 18.10
CA ARG A 51 -13.84 9.69 17.26
C ARG A 51 -14.86 10.79 16.93
N GLY A 52 -14.42 12.05 17.04
CA GLY A 52 -15.21 13.27 16.82
C GLY A 52 -15.21 14.21 18.05
N ASP A 53 -16.05 15.25 18.03
CA ASP A 53 -16.25 16.12 19.18
C ASP A 53 -16.91 15.36 20.36
N LEU A 54 -16.68 15.83 21.60
CA LEU A 54 -17.18 15.15 22.80
C LEU A 54 -18.71 15.02 22.84
N LYS A 55 -19.48 15.94 22.26
CA LYS A 55 -20.95 15.81 22.18
C LYS A 55 -21.34 14.70 21.21
N SER A 56 -20.73 14.63 20.04
CA SER A 56 -20.96 13.58 19.05
C SER A 56 -20.56 12.20 19.59
N CYS A 57 -19.41 12.08 20.27
CA CYS A 57 -19.02 10.83 20.94
C CYS A 57 -20.03 10.42 22.04
N VAL A 58 -20.54 11.37 22.83
CA VAL A 58 -21.59 11.12 23.84
C VAL A 58 -22.95 10.79 23.19
N ALA A 59 -23.23 11.27 21.98
CA ALA A 59 -24.42 10.92 21.22
C ALA A 59 -24.33 9.49 20.68
N LYS A 60 -23.25 9.16 19.94
CA LYS A 60 -22.96 7.79 19.45
C LYS A 60 -23.00 6.76 20.58
N PHE A 61 -22.32 7.04 21.70
CA PHE A 61 -22.33 6.14 22.85
C PHE A 61 -23.74 5.92 23.43
N LYS A 62 -24.58 6.97 23.50
CA LYS A 62 -25.98 6.84 23.94
C LYS A 62 -26.84 6.05 22.96
N GLU A 63 -26.54 6.13 21.67
CA GLU A 63 -27.23 5.40 20.62
C GLU A 63 -26.88 3.91 20.66
N TRP A 64 -25.60 3.54 20.61
CA TRP A 64 -25.11 2.18 20.82
C TRP A 64 -25.57 1.57 22.15
N TYR A 65 -25.55 2.35 23.24
CA TYR A 65 -26.07 1.92 24.54
C TYR A 65 -27.61 1.81 24.57
N GLY A 66 -28.29 2.51 23.66
CA GLY A 66 -29.74 2.47 23.47
C GLY A 66 -30.21 1.30 22.60
N GLN A 67 -29.40 0.89 21.62
CA GLN A 67 -29.70 -0.14 20.63
C GLN A 67 -28.92 -1.43 20.97
N ASP A 68 -27.63 -1.49 20.67
CA ASP A 68 -26.81 -2.70 20.68
C ASP A 68 -26.56 -3.28 22.07
N ALA A 69 -26.17 -2.44 23.04
CA ALA A 69 -25.92 -2.92 24.40
C ALA A 69 -27.21 -3.47 25.05
N ARG A 70 -28.39 -2.94 24.67
CA ARG A 70 -29.69 -3.47 25.11
C ARG A 70 -30.07 -4.73 24.37
N ALA A 71 -29.84 -4.81 23.06
CA ALA A 71 -30.07 -6.03 22.28
C ALA A 71 -29.19 -7.19 22.78
N TYR A 72 -27.92 -6.93 23.12
CA TYR A 72 -26.99 -7.91 23.69
C TYR A 72 -27.46 -8.44 25.06
N VAL A 73 -28.05 -7.58 25.90
CA VAL A 73 -28.65 -8.02 27.17
C VAL A 73 -29.96 -8.77 26.91
N GLN A 74 -30.87 -8.25 26.09
CA GLN A 74 -32.18 -8.85 25.81
C GLN A 74 -32.08 -10.24 25.17
N THR A 75 -31.12 -10.47 24.27
CA THR A 75 -30.82 -11.77 23.67
C THR A 75 -30.23 -12.79 24.67
N ARG A 76 -29.86 -12.36 25.89
CA ARG A 76 -29.20 -13.20 26.91
C ARG A 76 -29.95 -13.27 28.25
N SER A 77 -30.81 -12.32 28.60
CA SER A 77 -31.74 -12.37 29.75
C SER A 77 -32.79 -11.25 29.72
N VAL A 78 -33.96 -11.50 30.31
CA VAL A 78 -35.07 -10.52 30.39
C VAL A 78 -34.71 -9.33 31.31
N ALA A 79 -35.17 -8.14 30.92
CA ALA A 79 -34.63 -6.85 31.34
C ALA A 79 -34.76 -6.47 32.83
N ALA A 80 -33.66 -5.97 33.39
CA ALA A 80 -33.60 -4.81 34.30
C ALA A 80 -32.13 -4.33 34.36
N LEU A 81 -31.84 -3.13 33.86
CA LEU A 81 -30.45 -2.68 33.63
C LEU A 81 -30.02 -1.59 34.62
N SER A 82 -29.13 -1.95 35.54
CA SER A 82 -28.36 -1.02 36.36
C SER A 82 -26.91 -1.07 35.89
N CYS A 83 -26.34 0.07 35.52
CA CYS A 83 -25.05 0.13 34.80
C CYS A 83 -23.96 0.77 35.65
N ALA A 84 -22.88 0.02 35.90
CA ALA A 84 -21.65 0.56 36.45
C ALA A 84 -20.72 0.93 35.28
N LEU A 85 -20.43 2.22 35.13
CA LEU A 85 -19.58 2.76 34.07
C LEU A 85 -18.14 2.86 34.56
N ALA A 86 -17.25 2.03 34.01
CA ALA A 86 -15.81 2.11 34.22
C ALA A 86 -15.18 2.90 33.06
N ALA A 87 -14.83 4.17 33.31
CA ALA A 87 -14.20 5.05 32.33
C ALA A 87 -12.80 5.46 32.79
N ALA A 88 -11.76 5.08 32.04
CA ALA A 88 -10.38 5.45 32.33
C ALA A 88 -10.10 6.90 31.88
N GLY A 89 -10.15 7.85 32.83
CA GLY A 89 -10.19 9.30 32.56
C GLY A 89 -8.84 9.96 32.25
N GLY A 90 -8.13 9.52 31.21
CA GLY A 90 -6.84 10.09 30.78
C GLY A 90 -6.91 11.57 30.35
N ALA A 91 -6.73 12.50 31.30
CA ALA A 91 -6.79 13.94 31.07
C ALA A 91 -5.48 14.50 30.47
N ALA A 92 -5.32 14.39 29.14
CA ALA A 92 -4.12 14.84 28.43
C ALA A 92 -3.82 16.35 28.57
N TYR A 93 -2.54 16.70 28.73
CA TYR A 93 -2.03 18.07 28.75
C TYR A 93 -0.80 18.19 27.83
N MET A 94 -0.93 18.96 26.75
CA MET A 94 0.18 19.38 25.87
C MET A 94 0.33 20.90 25.93
N LYS A 95 1.56 21.41 25.79
CA LYS A 95 1.85 22.82 26.05
C LYS A 95 1.51 23.72 24.87
N ARG A 96 0.98 24.91 25.16
CA ARG A 96 0.50 25.91 24.18
C ARG A 96 1.61 26.79 23.57
N GLU A 97 2.86 26.31 23.51
CA GLU A 97 4.03 27.12 23.08
C GLU A 97 4.89 26.44 21.99
N GLN A 98 4.39 25.38 21.36
CA GLN A 98 4.89 24.85 20.07
C GLN A 98 3.78 24.88 18.99
N LEU A 99 2.75 25.71 19.19
CA LEU A 99 1.60 25.84 18.29
C LEU A 99 1.61 27.22 17.61
N SER A 100 2.61 27.45 16.76
CA SER A 100 2.73 28.62 15.88
C SER A 100 3.11 28.26 14.43
N GLU A 101 2.95 27.00 14.04
CA GLU A 101 3.06 26.47 12.67
C GLU A 101 2.14 25.23 12.54
N GLY A 102 1.81 24.79 11.32
CA GLY A 102 1.10 23.51 11.07
C GLY A 102 -0.40 23.48 11.39
N TRP A 103 -1.23 24.35 10.80
CA TRP A 103 -2.66 24.43 11.10
C TRP A 103 -3.54 23.64 10.11
N GLN A 104 -3.66 22.31 10.25
CA GLN A 104 -4.93 21.58 9.96
C GLN A 104 -5.05 20.09 10.36
N PHE A 105 -4.00 19.41 10.88
CA PHE A 105 -4.14 18.14 11.67
C PHE A 105 -4.88 18.35 13.02
N VAL A 106 -5.65 19.43 13.12
CA VAL A 106 -6.12 20.08 14.33
C VAL A 106 -7.59 19.82 14.60
N GLY A 107 -8.37 19.40 13.59
CA GLY A 107 -9.83 19.20 13.68
C GLY A 107 -10.27 18.25 14.80
N SER A 108 -10.47 16.96 14.50
CA SER A 108 -11.03 16.02 15.49
C SER A 108 -10.13 15.84 16.73
N HIS A 109 -8.80 15.96 16.58
CA HIS A 109 -7.85 15.79 17.67
C HIS A 109 -7.90 16.97 18.67
N LEU A 110 -7.75 18.23 18.23
CA LEU A 110 -7.83 19.38 19.15
C LEU A 110 -9.28 19.83 19.45
N GLU A 111 -10.31 19.34 18.76
CA GLU A 111 -11.67 19.45 19.28
C GLU A 111 -11.87 18.56 20.51
N PHE A 112 -11.54 17.26 20.42
CA PHE A 112 -11.70 16.34 21.56
C PHE A 112 -10.74 16.69 22.70
N VAL A 113 -9.43 16.77 22.41
CA VAL A 113 -8.40 17.09 23.42
C VAL A 113 -8.52 18.54 23.89
N GLY A 114 -8.89 19.49 23.02
CA GLY A 114 -9.14 20.88 23.41
C GLY A 114 -10.42 21.08 24.21
N VAL A 115 -11.31 20.09 24.31
CA VAL A 115 -12.39 20.05 25.32
C VAL A 115 -11.91 19.41 26.62
N LEU A 116 -10.95 18.47 26.61
CA LEU A 116 -10.31 17.95 27.83
C LEU A 116 -9.40 18.97 28.51
N ALA A 117 -8.60 19.73 27.73
CA ALA A 117 -7.66 20.73 28.22
C ALA A 117 -8.33 21.96 28.89
N ARG A 118 -9.64 22.17 28.72
CA ARG A 118 -10.41 23.23 29.38
C ARG A 118 -10.64 22.89 30.86
N GLN A 119 -9.72 23.32 31.72
CA GLN A 119 -9.76 23.03 33.17
C GLN A 119 -11.11 23.40 33.82
N GLU A 120 -11.74 24.52 33.47
CA GLU A 120 -13.05 24.90 34.03
C GLU A 120 -14.19 24.01 33.54
N ASP A 121 -14.17 23.57 32.28
CA ASP A 121 -15.19 22.65 31.76
C ASP A 121 -14.96 21.22 32.26
N MET A 122 -13.72 20.84 32.55
CA MET A 122 -13.39 19.62 33.30
C MET A 122 -13.95 19.68 34.73
N LYS A 123 -13.68 20.76 35.48
CA LYS A 123 -14.24 20.97 36.83
C LYS A 123 -15.77 20.90 36.83
N LYS A 124 -16.45 21.56 35.90
CA LYS A 124 -17.92 21.49 35.75
C LYS A 124 -18.40 20.05 35.54
N ARG A 125 -17.79 19.30 34.62
CA ARG A 125 -18.12 17.88 34.36
C ARG A 125 -17.92 17.02 35.61
N LEU A 126 -16.79 17.19 36.31
CA LEU A 126 -16.49 16.45 37.55
C LEU A 126 -17.49 16.77 38.66
N VAL A 127 -17.86 18.04 38.84
CA VAL A 127 -18.95 18.45 39.76
C VAL A 127 -20.29 17.83 39.34
N SER A 128 -20.64 17.81 38.04
CA SER A 128 -21.87 17.15 37.57
C SER A 128 -21.86 15.64 37.85
N VAL A 129 -20.73 14.94 37.66
CA VAL A 129 -20.61 13.51 38.00
C VAL A 129 -20.80 13.27 39.50
N LEU A 130 -20.23 14.12 40.36
CA LEU A 130 -20.42 14.03 41.81
C LEU A 130 -21.86 14.36 42.23
N THR A 131 -22.49 15.38 41.65
CA THR A 131 -23.91 15.66 41.89
C THR A 131 -24.80 14.49 41.45
N LEU A 132 -24.50 13.83 40.33
CA LEU A 132 -25.21 12.62 39.90
C LEU A 132 -24.93 11.41 40.82
N SER A 133 -23.71 11.29 41.35
CA SER A 133 -23.36 10.29 42.38
C SER A 133 -24.19 10.49 43.65
N GLU A 134 -24.26 11.72 44.16
CA GLU A 134 -25.00 12.07 45.38
C GLU A 134 -26.53 12.03 45.21
N THR A 135 -27.06 12.39 44.03
CA THR A 135 -28.52 12.48 43.81
C THR A 135 -29.16 11.22 43.22
N LEU A 136 -28.42 10.38 42.50
CA LEU A 136 -28.91 9.14 41.89
C LEU A 136 -28.29 7.87 42.51
N GLY A 137 -27.43 8.00 43.52
CA GLY A 137 -26.77 6.88 44.19
C GLY A 137 -25.73 6.16 43.32
N LEU A 138 -25.17 6.84 42.30
CA LEU A 138 -24.19 6.25 41.40
C LEU A 138 -22.81 6.16 42.07
N GLY A 139 -22.19 4.99 41.99
CA GLY A 139 -20.79 4.82 42.36
C GLY A 139 -19.85 5.58 41.43
N PHE A 140 -18.82 6.24 41.98
CA PHE A 140 -17.77 6.91 41.21
C PHE A 140 -16.41 6.80 41.89
N ALA A 141 -15.41 6.38 41.12
CA ALA A 141 -13.99 6.40 41.46
C ALA A 141 -13.14 6.48 40.18
N ASP A 142 -11.93 7.02 40.28
CA ASP A 142 -10.90 7.05 39.25
C ASP A 142 -9.68 6.27 39.76
N LEU A 143 -9.29 5.21 39.04
CA LEU A 143 -8.16 4.33 39.36
C LEU A 143 -6.97 4.73 38.47
N TYR A 144 -6.05 5.51 39.02
CA TYR A 144 -4.97 6.12 38.24
C TYR A 144 -3.60 5.51 38.57
N THR A 145 -2.76 5.33 37.55
CA THR A 145 -1.41 4.79 37.74
C THR A 145 -0.41 5.84 38.20
N GLN A 146 0.36 5.50 39.22
CA GLN A 146 1.37 6.35 39.87
C GLN A 146 2.75 5.67 39.81
N LEU A 147 3.84 6.43 39.66
CA LEU A 147 5.17 5.85 39.48
C LEU A 147 5.77 5.31 40.78
N GLY A 148 6.38 4.13 40.71
CA GLY A 148 6.96 3.43 41.86
C GLY A 148 8.49 3.32 41.83
N LEU A 149 9.01 2.19 42.32
CA LEU A 149 10.45 1.98 42.61
C LEU A 149 11.41 2.23 41.43
N ALA A 150 11.05 1.91 40.18
CA ALA A 150 11.92 2.12 39.01
C ALA A 150 12.45 3.56 38.88
N VAL A 151 11.60 4.57 39.15
CA VAL A 151 11.96 6.00 39.09
C VAL A 151 12.87 6.43 40.24
N GLN A 152 12.91 5.67 41.34
CA GLN A 152 13.79 5.97 42.48
C GLN A 152 15.22 5.42 42.28
N GLN A 153 15.37 4.35 41.51
CA GLN A 153 16.66 3.72 41.24
C GLN A 153 17.44 4.46 40.14
N GLN A 154 16.74 5.13 39.22
CA GLN A 154 17.35 6.11 38.32
C GLN A 154 17.54 7.45 39.06
N GLY A 155 18.77 7.72 39.51
CA GLY A 155 19.12 8.98 40.18
C GLY A 155 18.70 10.20 39.35
N SER A 156 17.81 11.03 39.90
CA SER A 156 16.92 11.85 39.07
C SER A 156 17.62 12.99 38.33
N SER A 157 17.80 12.84 37.02
CA SER A 157 17.79 13.95 36.08
C SER A 157 16.38 14.55 36.04
N ALA A 158 16.10 15.50 36.93
CA ALA A 158 14.80 16.14 37.01
C ALA A 158 14.49 16.92 35.71
N THR A 159 13.64 16.33 34.85
CA THR A 159 13.05 17.03 33.71
C THR A 159 12.30 18.26 34.23
N LYS A 160 12.45 19.37 33.50
CA LYS A 160 12.22 20.76 33.99
C LYS A 160 10.74 21.14 34.13
N TRP A 161 9.87 20.17 34.42
CA TRP A 161 8.43 20.19 34.19
C TRP A 161 7.60 19.69 35.38
N SER A 162 8.15 18.85 36.26
CA SER A 162 7.47 18.46 37.50
C SER A 162 7.53 19.62 38.51
N SER A 163 6.37 20.17 38.85
CA SER A 163 6.23 21.34 39.73
C SER A 163 6.38 20.99 41.22
N GLY A 164 7.59 20.57 41.60
CA GLY A 164 7.99 20.33 43.01
C GLY A 164 7.53 18.99 43.60
N VAL A 165 7.06 18.06 42.77
CA VAL A 165 6.52 16.76 43.20
C VAL A 165 7.62 15.69 43.14
N LEU A 166 8.00 15.13 44.29
CA LEU A 166 9.12 14.20 44.42
C LEU A 166 8.72 12.73 44.20
N GLY A 167 9.47 12.04 43.35
CA GLY A 167 9.67 10.58 43.37
C GLY A 167 8.43 9.71 43.14
N GLN A 168 7.58 9.59 44.16
CA GLN A 168 6.42 8.69 44.18
C GLN A 168 5.12 9.36 43.70
N GLU A 169 4.91 10.66 43.94
CA GLU A 169 3.64 11.33 43.60
C GLU A 169 3.50 11.68 42.09
N ARG A 170 4.34 11.11 41.22
CA ARG A 170 4.29 11.30 39.76
C ARG A 170 3.20 10.42 39.13
N THR A 171 2.31 11.03 38.34
CA THR A 171 1.17 10.37 37.66
C THR A 171 0.78 11.15 36.40
N PHE A 172 0.12 10.47 35.45
CA PHE A 172 -0.36 11.03 34.20
C PHE A 172 -1.55 12.00 34.37
N CYS A 173 -2.37 11.82 35.42
CA CYS A 173 -3.61 12.61 35.61
C CYS A 173 -3.46 13.75 36.64
N ILE A 174 -4.31 14.79 36.52
CA ILE A 174 -4.34 15.91 37.48
C ILE A 174 -5.22 15.54 38.67
N VAL A 175 -4.61 14.98 39.72
CA VAL A 175 -5.30 14.61 40.97
C VAL A 175 -5.85 15.86 41.68
N PRO A 176 -7.15 15.91 42.04
CA PRO A 176 -7.74 17.04 42.77
C PRO A 176 -7.11 17.31 44.14
N LYS A 177 -7.14 18.57 44.58
CA LYS A 177 -6.65 19.02 45.91
C LYS A 177 -7.78 19.33 46.93
N THR A 178 -9.03 19.00 46.59
CA THR A 178 -10.23 19.17 47.42
C THR A 178 -10.72 17.80 47.91
N ASP A 179 -11.83 17.76 48.67
CA ASP A 179 -12.46 16.51 49.16
C ASP A 179 -12.83 15.52 48.04
N ILE A 180 -12.87 15.98 46.79
CA ILE A 180 -13.02 15.15 45.59
C ILE A 180 -11.88 14.11 45.48
N LYS A 181 -10.69 14.38 46.03
CA LYS A 181 -9.54 13.47 46.03
C LYS A 181 -9.88 12.09 46.61
N LYS A 182 -10.87 11.97 47.49
CA LYS A 182 -11.33 10.67 48.04
C LYS A 182 -11.82 9.67 46.97
N HIS A 183 -12.17 10.15 45.78
CA HIS A 183 -12.56 9.32 44.64
C HIS A 183 -11.39 8.92 43.74
N PHE A 184 -10.21 9.51 43.92
CA PHE A 184 -9.03 9.30 43.08
C PHE A 184 -8.06 8.36 43.81
N ILE A 185 -7.98 7.11 43.34
CA ILE A 185 -7.27 6.01 43.99
C ILE A 185 -5.95 5.73 43.24
N PRO A 186 -4.78 5.94 43.88
CA PRO A 186 -3.50 5.68 43.25
C PRO A 186 -3.18 4.18 43.21
N ILE A 187 -2.74 3.73 42.03
CA ILE A 187 -2.25 2.38 41.79
C ILE A 187 -0.77 2.48 41.39
N VAL A 188 0.13 2.09 42.29
CA VAL A 188 1.59 2.25 42.06
C VAL A 188 2.08 1.22 41.04
N ASN A 189 2.74 1.66 39.97
CA ASN A 189 3.46 0.79 39.04
C ASN A 189 4.98 0.88 39.29
N ASP A 190 5.52 -0.10 40.02
CA ASP A 190 6.94 -0.18 40.38
C ASP A 190 7.90 -0.49 39.23
N LYS A 191 7.39 -0.92 38.06
CA LYS A 191 8.20 -1.11 36.84
C LYS A 191 8.28 0.15 35.98
N ALA A 192 7.28 1.04 36.04
CA ALA A 192 7.16 2.13 35.10
C ALA A 192 8.16 3.27 35.39
N THR A 193 8.91 3.68 34.37
CA THR A 193 9.87 4.80 34.42
C THR A 193 9.28 6.14 34.01
N ALA A 194 8.12 6.15 33.33
CA ALA A 194 7.45 7.33 32.82
C ALA A 194 5.92 7.24 32.96
N GLU A 195 5.26 8.38 33.18
CA GLU A 195 3.82 8.50 33.45
C GLU A 195 2.96 7.97 32.29
N THR A 196 3.38 8.21 31.05
CA THR A 196 2.69 7.74 29.83
C THR A 196 2.68 6.22 29.75
N TRP A 197 3.84 5.57 29.93
CA TRP A 197 3.96 4.11 29.93
C TRP A 197 3.23 3.47 31.12
N ALA A 198 3.25 4.10 32.30
CA ALA A 198 2.47 3.65 33.44
C ALA A 198 0.97 3.59 33.12
N HIS A 199 0.45 4.60 32.41
CA HIS A 199 -0.95 4.71 32.01
C HIS A 199 -1.33 3.73 30.90
N THR A 200 -0.58 3.68 29.79
CA THR A 200 -0.91 2.80 28.65
C THR A 200 -0.68 1.31 28.97
N GLY A 201 0.29 0.99 29.83
CA GLY A 201 0.57 -0.38 30.28
C GLY A 201 -0.34 -0.89 31.41
N MET A 202 -1.30 -0.10 31.91
CA MET A 202 -2.01 -0.41 33.17
C MET A 202 -2.83 -1.72 33.14
N PHE A 203 -3.31 -2.14 31.98
CA PHE A 203 -4.09 -3.37 31.82
C PHE A 203 -3.28 -4.60 31.40
N ASP A 204 -1.94 -4.51 31.33
CA ASP A 204 -1.05 -5.65 31.09
C ASP A 204 -0.33 -6.11 32.38
N PRO A 205 -0.63 -7.31 32.94
CA PRO A 205 0.06 -7.83 34.13
C PRO A 205 1.57 -8.08 33.93
N LYS A 206 2.08 -8.13 32.70
CA LYS A 206 3.54 -8.15 32.46
C LYS A 206 4.17 -6.79 32.79
N GLN A 207 3.50 -5.70 32.43
CA GLN A 207 4.01 -4.32 32.53
C GLN A 207 3.64 -3.65 33.85
N HIS A 208 2.56 -4.08 34.49
CA HIS A 208 2.08 -3.55 35.75
C HIS A 208 2.07 -4.62 36.86
N PRO A 209 3.04 -4.64 37.81
CA PRO A 209 3.12 -5.66 38.86
C PRO A 209 1.87 -5.73 39.74
N ASN A 210 1.28 -4.57 40.04
CA ASN A 210 0.13 -4.44 40.93
C ASN A 210 -1.22 -4.49 40.19
N TYR A 211 -1.24 -4.98 38.94
CA TYR A 211 -2.45 -5.22 38.13
C TYR A 211 -3.51 -6.04 38.87
N TYR A 212 -3.11 -7.04 39.64
CA TYR A 212 -4.05 -7.88 40.39
C TYR A 212 -4.70 -7.10 41.53
N SER A 213 -3.95 -6.29 42.28
CA SER A 213 -4.51 -5.41 43.32
C SER A 213 -5.35 -4.28 42.76
N MET A 214 -5.06 -3.80 41.54
CA MET A 214 -5.95 -2.91 40.80
C MET A 214 -7.28 -3.59 40.45
N ALA A 215 -7.24 -4.84 39.99
CA ALA A 215 -8.44 -5.62 39.71
C ALA A 215 -9.24 -5.90 40.99
N GLU A 216 -8.60 -6.28 42.10
CA GLU A 216 -9.23 -6.45 43.41
C GLU A 216 -9.91 -5.16 43.88
N THR A 217 -9.23 -4.02 43.79
CA THR A 217 -9.82 -2.70 44.13
C THR A 217 -11.05 -2.39 43.26
N ALA A 218 -10.99 -2.68 41.96
CA ALA A 218 -12.13 -2.51 41.05
C ALA A 218 -13.29 -3.47 41.37
N VAL A 219 -13.00 -4.71 41.80
CA VAL A 219 -14.02 -5.65 42.31
C VAL A 219 -14.68 -5.10 43.57
N GLU A 220 -13.91 -4.67 44.57
CA GLU A 220 -14.44 -4.15 45.83
C GLU A 220 -15.36 -2.95 45.62
N LEU A 221 -14.99 -2.01 44.75
CA LEU A 221 -15.81 -0.86 44.38
C LEU A 221 -17.15 -1.31 43.75
N VAL A 222 -17.11 -2.17 42.73
CA VAL A 222 -18.32 -2.64 42.04
C VAL A 222 -19.19 -3.51 42.96
N VAL A 223 -18.59 -4.34 43.82
CA VAL A 223 -19.31 -5.12 44.84
C VAL A 223 -20.01 -4.20 45.82
N ASN A 224 -19.32 -3.19 46.36
CA ASN A 224 -19.89 -2.22 47.29
C ASN A 224 -21.08 -1.47 46.64
N TRP A 225 -20.87 -0.84 45.48
CA TRP A 225 -21.91 -0.09 44.75
C TRP A 225 -23.10 -0.95 44.31
N THR A 226 -22.90 -2.26 44.07
CA THR A 226 -23.99 -3.17 43.72
C THR A 226 -24.74 -3.64 44.97
N THR A 227 -24.02 -4.10 45.99
CA THR A 227 -24.59 -4.71 47.20
C THR A 227 -25.25 -3.70 48.14
N SER A 228 -24.85 -2.42 48.10
CA SER A 228 -25.49 -1.33 48.84
C SER A 228 -26.86 -0.89 48.30
N THR A 229 -27.52 -1.70 47.46
CA THR A 229 -28.79 -1.36 46.79
C THR A 229 -29.82 -2.46 46.98
N SER A 230 -31.09 -2.08 47.20
CA SER A 230 -32.21 -3.07 47.25
C SER A 230 -32.30 -3.90 45.97
N TRP A 231 -31.85 -3.32 44.84
CA TRP A 231 -31.78 -4.02 43.56
C TRP A 231 -31.00 -5.34 43.66
N TYR A 232 -29.90 -5.39 44.41
CA TYR A 232 -29.16 -6.65 44.62
C TYR A 232 -29.80 -7.54 45.69
N GLU A 233 -30.38 -6.97 46.75
CA GLU A 233 -31.06 -7.74 47.80
C GLU A 233 -32.24 -8.54 47.25
N GLU A 234 -33.07 -7.89 46.42
CA GLU A 234 -34.22 -8.45 45.68
C GLU A 234 -33.84 -9.52 44.63
N ALA A 235 -32.56 -9.61 44.25
CA ALA A 235 -32.11 -10.54 43.22
C ALA A 235 -32.03 -11.97 43.78
N THR A 236 -32.59 -12.94 43.04
CA THR A 236 -32.71 -14.33 43.52
C THR A 236 -31.55 -15.20 43.04
N GLY A 237 -30.56 -15.41 43.91
CA GLY A 237 -29.47 -16.38 43.74
C GLY A 237 -29.73 -17.70 44.47
N LEU A 238 -28.99 -18.74 44.10
CA LEU A 238 -28.95 -20.03 44.80
C LEU A 238 -27.88 -20.00 45.90
N GLU A 239 -28.16 -20.63 47.04
CA GLU A 239 -27.13 -20.94 48.04
C GLU A 239 -26.21 -22.06 47.55
N LEU A 240 -24.90 -21.92 47.78
CA LEU A 240 -23.89 -22.87 47.29
C LEU A 240 -23.74 -24.07 48.22
N GLY A 241 -24.38 -25.18 47.83
CA GLY A 241 -24.12 -26.51 48.40
C GLY A 241 -22.70 -27.01 48.11
N THR A 242 -22.14 -27.80 49.03
CA THR A 242 -20.73 -28.24 49.04
C THR A 242 -20.32 -29.12 47.85
N LEU A 243 -19.11 -28.86 47.32
CA LEU A 243 -18.46 -29.63 46.24
C LEU A 243 -17.96 -31.03 46.69
N SER A 244 -17.87 -31.96 45.73
CA SER A 244 -17.12 -33.21 45.83
C SER A 244 -16.54 -33.61 44.45
N PRO A 245 -15.26 -34.07 44.32
CA PRO A 245 -14.58 -34.19 43.02
C PRO A 245 -14.30 -35.63 42.53
N ARG A 246 -14.21 -35.83 41.19
CA ARG A 246 -13.59 -36.93 40.36
C ARG A 246 -14.48 -37.28 39.14
N ALA A 247 -14.00 -37.82 37.99
CA ALA A 247 -12.65 -38.05 37.46
C ALA A 247 -12.63 -38.29 35.91
N LYS A 248 -11.42 -38.40 35.34
CA LYS A 248 -11.00 -38.66 33.93
C LYS A 248 -11.69 -39.86 33.22
N HIS A 249 -11.89 -39.79 31.89
CA HIS A 249 -11.27 -40.67 30.86
C HIS A 249 -11.61 -40.28 29.38
N SER A 250 -10.95 -40.93 28.41
CA SER A 250 -11.05 -40.82 26.92
C SER A 250 -11.14 -42.24 26.29
N PRO A 251 -10.99 -42.53 24.96
CA PRO A 251 -11.01 -41.75 23.70
C PRO A 251 -11.84 -42.45 22.55
N ASN A 252 -11.45 -42.25 21.26
CA ASN A 252 -11.84 -42.97 20.01
C ASN A 252 -13.18 -42.56 19.34
N CYS A 253 -13.40 -42.59 18.01
CA CYS A 253 -12.61 -42.98 16.80
C CYS A 253 -13.17 -42.21 15.55
N LEU A 254 -12.88 -42.42 14.24
CA LEU A 254 -12.15 -43.46 13.46
C LEU A 254 -11.40 -42.84 12.23
N ARG A 255 -11.56 -43.35 10.98
CA ARG A 255 -10.78 -43.02 9.76
C ARG A 255 -11.47 -43.49 8.45
N ALA A 256 -11.29 -42.78 7.33
CA ALA A 256 -11.30 -43.20 5.90
C ALA A 256 -10.89 -41.96 5.05
N GLU A 257 -10.00 -41.96 4.05
CA GLU A 257 -9.91 -42.76 2.80
C GLU A 257 -11.10 -42.53 1.85
N GLY A 258 -10.96 -42.18 0.57
CA GLY A 258 -9.77 -41.85 -0.25
C GLY A 258 -10.15 -41.90 -1.74
N GLY A 259 -9.62 -41.03 -2.62
CA GLY A 259 -10.02 -41.00 -4.03
C GLY A 259 -9.18 -40.12 -4.95
N GLU A 260 -8.87 -40.63 -6.13
CA GLU A 260 -8.04 -39.99 -7.15
C GLU A 260 -8.81 -38.89 -7.92
N ARG A 261 -8.10 -37.82 -8.33
CA ARG A 261 -8.54 -36.93 -9.43
C ARG A 261 -7.41 -36.80 -10.45
N LYS A 262 -7.77 -36.70 -11.73
CA LYS A 262 -6.83 -36.58 -12.85
C LYS A 262 -6.59 -35.10 -13.15
N ALA A 263 -5.33 -34.68 -13.25
CA ALA A 263 -4.99 -33.33 -13.64
C ALA A 263 -5.17 -33.12 -15.15
N VAL A 264 -5.98 -32.12 -15.55
CA VAL A 264 -6.11 -31.64 -16.94
C VAL A 264 -6.35 -30.12 -16.95
N ALA A 265 -5.30 -29.33 -16.74
CA ALA A 265 -5.23 -27.90 -17.08
C ALA A 265 -3.75 -27.46 -17.04
N CYS A 266 -3.19 -26.96 -18.15
CA CYS A 266 -1.83 -26.41 -18.25
C CYS A 266 -1.65 -25.63 -19.57
N GLN A 267 -1.94 -24.33 -19.53
CA GLN A 267 -1.67 -23.28 -20.53
C GLN A 267 -2.12 -21.97 -19.85
N ARG A 268 -1.42 -20.83 -19.87
CA ARG A 268 -0.41 -20.30 -20.83
C ARG A 268 0.82 -19.73 -20.08
N ASP A 269 1.73 -19.04 -20.80
CA ASP A 269 2.09 -17.63 -20.53
C ASP A 269 3.20 -17.04 -21.43
N PHE A 270 3.05 -15.75 -21.76
CA PHE A 270 3.96 -14.80 -22.45
C PHE A 270 4.33 -15.01 -23.94
N LEU A 271 3.77 -14.14 -24.78
CA LEU A 271 4.49 -13.32 -25.79
C LEU A 271 3.72 -11.99 -26.05
N THR A 272 3.35 -11.28 -24.97
CA THR A 272 2.64 -9.99 -24.96
C THR A 272 2.72 -9.35 -23.57
N PRO A 273 2.58 -8.02 -23.42
CA PRO A 273 2.23 -7.37 -22.15
C PRO A 273 0.74 -7.59 -21.81
N ARG A 274 0.32 -8.87 -21.81
CA ARG A 274 -1.02 -9.40 -21.51
C ARG A 274 -0.88 -10.93 -21.48
N SER A 275 -0.83 -11.52 -20.28
CA SER A 275 -0.83 -12.99 -20.08
C SER A 275 -1.94 -13.49 -19.14
N VAL A 276 -2.47 -12.61 -18.27
CA VAL A 276 -3.89 -12.68 -17.91
C VAL A 276 -4.69 -12.74 -19.22
N GLY A 277 -5.72 -13.59 -19.27
CA GLY A 277 -6.53 -13.76 -20.48
C GLY A 277 -7.10 -12.43 -20.97
N PRO A 278 -7.39 -12.29 -22.28
CA PRO A 278 -8.03 -11.08 -22.79
C PRO A 278 -9.38 -10.91 -22.09
N HIS A 279 -9.44 -9.93 -21.19
CA HIS A 279 -10.67 -9.47 -20.56
C HIS A 279 -11.73 -9.27 -21.64
N ARG A 280 -12.99 -9.60 -21.37
CA ARG A 280 -14.04 -9.62 -22.41
C ARG A 280 -14.54 -8.22 -22.76
N HIS A 281 -13.68 -7.44 -23.42
CA HIS A 281 -13.94 -6.06 -23.78
C HIS A 281 -15.16 -5.90 -24.70
N SER A 282 -15.94 -4.83 -24.45
CA SER A 282 -16.97 -4.39 -25.40
C SER A 282 -16.28 -3.93 -26.68
N LYS A 283 -16.72 -4.42 -27.84
CA LYS A 283 -16.21 -3.91 -29.13
C LYS A 283 -16.36 -2.39 -29.18
N LEU A 284 -15.23 -1.69 -29.24
CA LEU A 284 -15.17 -0.24 -29.36
C LEU A 284 -16.06 0.26 -30.51
N ALA A 285 -16.65 1.44 -30.29
CA ALA A 285 -17.44 2.11 -31.31
C ALA A 285 -16.61 2.34 -32.59
N ALA A 286 -17.26 2.36 -33.75
CA ALA A 286 -16.59 2.61 -35.02
C ALA A 286 -15.78 3.93 -34.96
N ARG A 287 -14.55 3.90 -35.51
CA ARG A 287 -13.56 5.00 -35.49
C ARG A 287 -14.22 6.38 -35.51
N GLN A 288 -14.14 7.10 -34.39
CA GLN A 288 -14.50 8.51 -34.36
C GLN A 288 -13.48 9.29 -35.20
N GLU A 289 -13.95 10.06 -36.18
CA GLU A 289 -13.08 10.95 -36.95
C GLU A 289 -12.65 12.13 -36.08
N ALA A 290 -11.39 12.09 -35.61
CA ALA A 290 -10.77 13.25 -34.96
C ALA A 290 -10.49 14.35 -36.00
N ALA A 291 -10.62 15.61 -35.59
CA ALA A 291 -10.27 16.74 -36.45
C ALA A 291 -8.74 16.86 -36.56
N PHE A 292 -8.22 16.82 -37.79
CA PHE A 292 -6.78 16.92 -38.06
C PHE A 292 -6.42 18.18 -38.90
N PRO A 293 -5.39 18.96 -38.53
CA PRO A 293 -4.62 18.87 -37.29
C PRO A 293 -5.50 19.19 -36.06
N PRO A 294 -5.10 18.75 -34.84
CA PRO A 294 -5.90 18.97 -33.63
C PRO A 294 -6.21 20.44 -33.37
N VAL A 295 -7.45 20.71 -32.95
CA VAL A 295 -7.91 22.06 -32.60
C VAL A 295 -7.70 22.27 -31.10
N LEU A 296 -6.83 23.22 -30.76
CA LEU A 296 -6.56 23.65 -29.39
C LEU A 296 -7.18 25.03 -29.13
N SER A 297 -7.68 25.23 -27.91
CA SER A 297 -8.00 26.55 -27.34
C SER A 297 -6.72 27.37 -27.06
N GLU A 298 -6.89 28.63 -26.66
CA GLU A 298 -5.76 29.50 -26.33
C GLU A 298 -4.91 28.96 -25.16
N THR A 299 -5.56 28.50 -24.08
CA THR A 299 -4.85 27.93 -22.91
C THR A 299 -4.14 26.63 -23.25
N GLU A 300 -4.81 25.71 -23.94
CA GLU A 300 -4.21 24.45 -24.40
C GLU A 300 -3.04 24.72 -25.36
N SER A 301 -3.16 25.72 -26.23
CA SER A 301 -2.07 26.16 -27.12
C SER A 301 -0.87 26.70 -26.33
N ILE A 302 -1.08 27.46 -25.24
CA ILE A 302 0.02 27.93 -24.39
C ILE A 302 0.70 26.75 -23.68
N LEU A 303 -0.05 25.77 -23.20
CA LEU A 303 0.49 24.56 -22.56
C LEU A 303 1.29 23.70 -23.55
N VAL A 304 0.68 23.30 -24.67
CA VAL A 304 1.32 22.42 -25.68
C VAL A 304 2.57 23.07 -26.27
N ASN A 305 2.52 24.35 -26.64
CA ASN A 305 3.69 25.06 -27.17
C ASN A 305 4.71 25.47 -26.09
N SER A 306 4.49 25.12 -24.82
CA SER A 306 5.46 25.40 -23.76
C SER A 306 6.56 24.36 -23.61
N PHE A 307 6.36 23.16 -24.17
CA PHE A 307 7.29 22.03 -24.14
C PHE A 307 8.41 22.19 -25.18
N ASP A 308 9.66 22.11 -24.73
CA ASP A 308 10.86 22.19 -25.54
C ASP A 308 11.75 20.97 -25.32
N ASN A 309 11.98 20.19 -26.38
CA ASN A 309 12.86 19.03 -26.40
C ASN A 309 14.24 19.37 -25.81
N THR A 310 14.76 20.57 -26.10
CA THR A 310 16.09 21.04 -25.67
C THR A 310 16.20 21.18 -24.14
N THR A 311 15.11 21.49 -23.44
CA THR A 311 15.12 21.53 -21.98
C THR A 311 14.78 20.18 -21.36
N ILE A 312 13.92 19.37 -21.98
CA ILE A 312 13.69 17.98 -21.54
C ILE A 312 15.00 17.19 -21.57
N ASP A 313 15.76 17.30 -22.66
CA ASP A 313 17.14 16.84 -22.84
C ASP A 313 18.02 17.28 -21.65
N SER A 314 18.06 18.58 -21.37
CA SER A 314 18.83 19.16 -20.25
C SER A 314 18.38 18.67 -18.86
N TRP A 315 17.11 18.28 -18.68
CA TRP A 315 16.60 17.71 -17.43
C TRP A 315 16.96 16.23 -17.31
N SER A 316 16.77 15.45 -18.37
CA SER A 316 17.18 14.04 -18.45
C SER A 316 18.69 13.90 -18.21
N TYR A 317 19.52 14.72 -18.87
CA TYR A 317 20.96 14.75 -18.63
C TYR A 317 21.31 15.08 -17.17
N TYR A 318 20.65 16.06 -16.55
CA TYR A 318 20.90 16.38 -15.14
C TYR A 318 20.60 15.21 -14.20
N TYR A 319 19.45 14.55 -14.39
CA TYR A 319 18.99 13.45 -13.55
C TYR A 319 19.75 12.13 -13.78
N THR A 320 20.58 12.00 -14.82
CA THR A 320 21.28 10.75 -15.18
C THR A 320 22.80 10.79 -14.96
N HIS A 321 23.27 11.84 -14.26
CA HIS A 321 24.70 12.09 -14.01
C HIS A 321 24.97 12.42 -12.53
N GLY A 322 24.36 11.64 -11.63
CA GLY A 322 24.60 11.64 -10.19
C GLY A 322 24.22 10.29 -9.59
N LEU A 323 24.64 9.97 -8.37
CA LEU A 323 24.13 8.77 -7.70
C LEU A 323 22.88 9.14 -6.89
N HIS A 324 21.73 8.56 -7.22
CA HIS A 324 20.44 8.80 -6.58
C HIS A 324 19.70 7.48 -6.30
N VAL A 325 20.40 6.56 -5.64
CA VAL A 325 19.71 5.47 -4.94
C VAL A 325 18.90 6.08 -3.80
N ALA A 326 17.75 5.47 -3.51
CA ALA A 326 16.88 5.76 -2.37
C ALA A 326 17.66 6.27 -1.13
N GLY A 327 17.31 7.46 -0.63
CA GLY A 327 17.91 8.04 0.58
C GLY A 327 19.39 8.44 0.49
N THR A 328 20.04 8.43 -0.69
CA THR A 328 21.46 8.85 -0.83
C THR A 328 21.66 10.25 -1.41
N ASN A 329 20.62 10.96 -1.86
CA ASN A 329 20.78 12.21 -2.62
C ASN A 329 19.66 13.26 -2.41
N GLU A 330 19.61 13.82 -1.20
CA GLU A 330 18.84 15.03 -0.85
C GLU A 330 19.03 16.18 -1.87
N SER A 331 20.23 16.33 -2.44
CA SER A 331 20.55 17.48 -3.30
C SER A 331 19.77 17.50 -4.61
N VAL A 332 19.43 16.33 -5.16
CA VAL A 332 18.60 16.19 -6.37
C VAL A 332 17.13 16.43 -6.03
N ALA A 333 16.65 16.02 -4.83
CA ALA A 333 15.33 16.37 -4.33
C ALA A 333 15.18 17.89 -4.15
N GLN A 334 16.14 18.54 -3.50
CA GLN A 334 16.13 20.00 -3.28
C GLN A 334 16.21 20.75 -4.61
N TRP A 335 17.00 20.28 -5.58
CA TRP A 335 17.02 20.85 -6.94
C TRP A 335 15.64 20.79 -7.61
N THR A 336 14.91 19.68 -7.46
CA THR A 336 13.54 19.53 -8.00
C THR A 336 12.59 20.57 -7.38
N ALA A 337 12.61 20.73 -6.05
CA ALA A 337 11.82 21.74 -5.35
C ALA A 337 12.23 23.19 -5.73
N ASP A 338 13.53 23.47 -5.88
CA ASP A 338 14.07 24.76 -6.31
C ASP A 338 13.65 25.09 -7.75
N LYS A 339 13.61 24.09 -8.64
CA LYS A 339 13.15 24.25 -10.03
C LYS A 339 11.69 24.65 -10.10
N TRP A 340 10.80 23.91 -9.44
CA TRP A 340 9.38 24.25 -9.36
C TRP A 340 9.16 25.64 -8.75
N SER A 341 9.90 25.97 -7.69
CA SER A 341 9.90 27.30 -7.08
C SER A 341 10.37 28.39 -8.04
N SER A 342 11.36 28.11 -8.91
CA SER A 342 11.84 29.04 -9.94
C SER A 342 10.80 29.29 -11.06
N PHE A 343 9.86 28.38 -11.27
CA PHE A 343 8.71 28.55 -12.17
C PHE A 343 7.48 29.15 -11.47
N GLY A 344 7.59 29.53 -10.19
CA GLY A 344 6.53 30.17 -9.43
C GLY A 344 5.59 29.23 -8.65
N ILE A 345 5.98 27.97 -8.48
CA ILE A 345 5.23 26.94 -7.73
C ILE A 345 5.92 26.74 -6.37
N PRO A 346 5.38 27.27 -5.25
CA PRO A 346 5.98 27.10 -3.93
C PRO A 346 6.16 25.63 -3.58
N SER A 347 7.40 25.23 -3.27
CA SER A 347 7.77 23.83 -3.08
C SER A 347 8.72 23.65 -1.88
N SER A 348 8.73 22.45 -1.31
CA SER A 348 9.52 22.05 -0.14
C SER A 348 9.74 20.53 -0.10
N LEU A 349 10.71 20.07 0.67
CA LEU A 349 10.89 18.63 0.93
C LEU A 349 9.97 18.16 2.07
N ALA A 350 9.42 16.95 1.93
CA ALA A 350 8.87 16.14 3.02
C ALA A 350 9.86 15.01 3.33
N GLU A 351 10.19 14.82 4.61
CA GLU A 351 11.19 13.86 5.05
C GLU A 351 10.56 12.68 5.80
N TYR A 352 11.00 11.48 5.45
CA TYR A 352 10.63 10.22 6.11
C TYR A 352 11.88 9.42 6.44
N TRP A 353 11.99 8.89 7.66
CA TRP A 353 13.15 8.13 8.12
C TRP A 353 12.88 6.64 7.94
N THR A 354 13.31 6.05 6.82
CA THR A 354 12.90 4.71 6.42
C THR A 354 14.00 3.65 6.57
N PHE A 355 13.60 2.37 6.66
CA PHE A 355 14.50 1.22 6.66
C PHE A 355 14.97 0.85 5.24
N LEU A 356 16.23 1.15 4.95
CA LEU A 356 16.90 0.82 3.69
C LEU A 356 18.11 -0.10 3.95
N ASN A 357 18.54 -0.83 2.92
CA ASN A 357 19.78 -1.61 3.01
C ASN A 357 20.60 -1.64 1.71
N TYR A 358 21.93 -1.49 1.84
CA TYR A 358 22.85 -1.28 0.73
C TYR A 358 23.96 -2.35 0.70
N PRO A 359 24.49 -2.73 -0.48
CA PRO A 359 25.47 -3.79 -0.59
C PRO A 359 26.82 -3.40 0.02
N VAL A 360 27.40 -4.30 0.83
CA VAL A 360 28.73 -4.16 1.45
C VAL A 360 29.72 -5.12 0.81
N SER A 361 29.30 -6.37 0.58
CA SER A 361 30.10 -7.35 -0.18
C SER A 361 29.23 -8.47 -0.71
N GLN A 362 29.45 -8.83 -1.97
CA GLN A 362 28.67 -9.80 -2.72
C GLN A 362 29.61 -10.75 -3.48
N ALA A 363 29.30 -12.05 -3.48
CA ALA A 363 30.00 -13.05 -4.28
C ALA A 363 29.05 -14.19 -4.68
N VAL A 364 29.15 -14.62 -5.94
CA VAL A 364 28.42 -15.77 -6.50
C VAL A 364 29.39 -16.55 -7.39
N SER A 365 29.55 -17.84 -7.14
CA SER A 365 30.36 -18.72 -7.99
C SER A 365 29.79 -20.13 -8.08
N VAL A 366 29.84 -20.71 -9.27
CA VAL A 366 29.55 -22.13 -9.50
C VAL A 366 30.84 -22.95 -9.40
N ASN A 367 30.84 -23.96 -8.54
CA ASN A 367 31.91 -24.95 -8.37
C ASN A 367 31.55 -26.23 -9.11
N PHE A 368 32.52 -26.83 -9.80
CA PHE A 368 32.31 -28.01 -10.64
C PHE A 368 32.93 -29.28 -10.02
N PRO A 369 32.41 -30.50 -10.30
CA PRO A 369 32.93 -31.77 -9.75
C PRO A 369 34.40 -32.08 -10.07
N ASN A 370 35.01 -31.38 -11.03
CA ASN A 370 36.42 -31.49 -11.39
C ASN A 370 37.37 -30.64 -10.51
N GLY A 371 36.83 -29.83 -9.59
CA GLY A 371 37.60 -28.92 -8.74
C GLY A 371 37.94 -27.57 -9.36
N SER A 372 37.40 -27.24 -10.53
CA SER A 372 37.36 -25.88 -11.07
C SER A 372 36.13 -25.12 -10.58
N SER A 373 36.14 -23.80 -10.72
CA SER A 373 34.98 -22.93 -10.46
C SER A 373 34.93 -21.77 -11.45
N TYR A 374 33.76 -21.13 -11.53
CA TYR A 374 33.54 -19.89 -12.25
C TYR A 374 32.82 -18.89 -11.33
N SER A 375 33.35 -17.68 -11.22
CA SER A 375 32.76 -16.59 -10.44
C SER A 375 32.05 -15.61 -11.37
N ALA A 376 30.83 -15.21 -11.00
CA ALA A 376 30.10 -14.14 -11.70
C ALA A 376 30.81 -12.79 -11.51
N THR A 377 30.63 -11.89 -12.47
CA THR A 377 31.32 -10.59 -12.50
C THR A 377 30.72 -9.59 -11.49
N LEU A 378 29.40 -9.63 -11.30
CA LEU A 378 28.62 -8.83 -10.32
C LEU A 378 28.75 -7.29 -10.46
N ILE A 379 29.22 -6.82 -11.61
CA ILE A 379 29.22 -5.43 -12.05
C ILE A 379 29.19 -5.41 -13.59
N GLU A 380 28.47 -4.46 -14.18
CA GLU A 380 28.44 -4.22 -15.62
C GLU A 380 29.81 -3.78 -16.18
N GLU A 381 30.01 -4.00 -17.47
CA GLU A 381 31.20 -3.56 -18.21
C GLU A 381 31.14 -2.05 -18.53
N VAL A 382 32.21 -1.32 -18.21
CA VAL A 382 32.32 0.12 -18.51
C VAL A 382 32.53 0.31 -20.02
N LEU A 383 31.67 1.12 -20.64
CA LEU A 383 31.68 1.40 -22.07
C LEU A 383 32.41 2.72 -22.33
N ALA A 384 33.05 2.88 -23.49
CA ALA A 384 33.76 4.11 -23.84
C ALA A 384 32.84 5.14 -24.52
N GLU A 385 31.70 4.65 -25.02
CA GLU A 385 30.67 5.35 -25.77
C GLU A 385 29.66 6.04 -24.85
N ASP A 386 29.46 5.48 -23.64
CA ASP A 386 28.49 5.91 -22.64
C ASP A 386 29.18 6.33 -21.33
N GLU A 387 29.28 7.64 -21.11
CA GLU A 387 29.96 8.22 -19.94
C GLU A 387 29.27 7.87 -18.61
N THR A 388 27.95 7.62 -18.61
CA THR A 388 27.20 7.21 -17.41
C THR A 388 27.72 5.89 -16.85
N THR A 389 28.12 4.94 -17.70
CA THR A 389 28.67 3.63 -17.25
C THR A 389 29.98 3.77 -16.46
N SER A 390 30.72 4.85 -16.70
CA SER A 390 32.05 5.11 -16.15
C SER A 390 32.05 5.91 -14.83
N TYR A 391 30.86 6.33 -14.37
CA TYR A 391 30.73 7.27 -13.26
C TYR A 391 31.24 6.69 -11.93
N PRO A 392 31.88 7.50 -11.06
CA PRO A 392 32.32 7.04 -9.74
C PRO A 392 31.13 6.60 -8.87
N ASN A 393 31.39 5.61 -8.00
CA ASN A 393 30.41 4.99 -7.10
C ASN A 393 29.31 4.18 -7.82
N SER A 394 29.60 3.62 -9.01
CA SER A 394 28.77 2.59 -9.64
C SER A 394 28.41 1.48 -8.64
N VAL A 395 27.12 1.15 -8.59
CA VAL A 395 26.54 0.25 -7.59
C VAL A 395 26.65 -1.20 -8.10
N PRO A 396 27.17 -2.16 -7.31
CA PRO A 396 27.30 -3.55 -7.77
C PRO A 396 25.95 -4.25 -7.93
N ALA A 397 25.97 -5.51 -8.37
CA ALA A 397 24.80 -6.37 -8.44
C ALA A 397 24.24 -6.69 -7.03
N PHE A 398 22.99 -6.30 -6.76
CA PHE A 398 22.28 -6.61 -5.52
C PHE A 398 20.76 -6.54 -5.69
N HIS A 399 20.02 -7.04 -4.69
CA HIS A 399 18.61 -6.73 -4.51
C HIS A 399 18.40 -5.94 -3.21
N GLY A 400 17.55 -4.91 -3.25
CA GLY A 400 17.08 -4.23 -2.03
C GLY A 400 16.29 -5.18 -1.13
N LEU A 401 16.44 -5.05 0.19
CA LEU A 401 15.87 -5.93 1.22
C LEU A 401 16.30 -7.41 1.14
N SER A 402 17.38 -7.72 0.41
CA SER A 402 17.97 -9.06 0.37
C SER A 402 18.63 -9.41 1.71
N TRP A 403 18.48 -10.67 2.15
CA TRP A 403 18.99 -11.11 3.45
C TRP A 403 20.53 -11.20 3.47
N SER A 404 21.14 -10.72 4.56
CA SER A 404 22.58 -10.87 4.83
C SER A 404 22.91 -12.31 5.28
N GLY A 405 23.61 -13.07 4.44
CA GLY A 405 24.01 -14.43 4.76
C GLY A 405 24.73 -15.16 3.62
N ASN A 406 25.24 -16.34 3.95
CA ASN A 406 25.98 -17.20 3.04
C ASN A 406 25.27 -18.54 2.86
N ALA A 407 25.22 -19.04 1.63
CA ALA A 407 24.69 -20.35 1.26
C ALA A 407 25.68 -21.08 0.34
N SER A 408 25.80 -22.40 0.51
CA SER A 408 26.63 -23.27 -0.34
C SER A 408 25.91 -24.59 -0.53
N ALA A 409 25.43 -24.84 -1.76
CA ALA A 409 24.64 -26.03 -2.06
C ALA A 409 24.59 -26.34 -3.57
N GLU A 410 24.22 -27.57 -3.90
CA GLU A 410 23.66 -27.89 -5.21
C GLU A 410 22.42 -27.03 -5.48
N TYR A 411 22.13 -26.75 -6.75
CA TYR A 411 21.10 -25.80 -7.16
C TYR A 411 20.16 -26.39 -8.21
N VAL A 412 19.01 -25.73 -8.38
CA VAL A 412 17.95 -26.13 -9.30
C VAL A 412 17.59 -24.92 -10.17
N TYR A 413 17.44 -25.12 -11.48
CA TYR A 413 16.81 -24.12 -12.34
C TYR A 413 15.29 -24.16 -12.13
N VAL A 414 14.71 -23.02 -11.75
CA VAL A 414 13.29 -22.92 -11.32
C VAL A 414 12.41 -22.16 -12.30
N GLY A 415 12.84 -22.02 -13.56
CA GLY A 415 12.10 -21.28 -14.58
C GLY A 415 11.95 -19.81 -14.19
N ARG A 416 10.70 -19.33 -14.12
CA ARG A 416 10.38 -17.97 -13.67
C ARG A 416 10.14 -17.88 -12.16
N GLY A 417 10.22 -18.98 -11.41
CA GLY A 417 9.98 -19.00 -9.97
C GLY A 417 8.51 -18.73 -9.57
N GLN A 418 7.55 -19.03 -10.46
CA GLN A 418 6.12 -19.03 -10.11
C GLN A 418 5.78 -20.19 -9.17
N GLN A 419 4.70 -20.11 -8.38
CA GLN A 419 4.24 -21.25 -7.58
C GLN A 419 4.11 -22.52 -8.44
N VAL A 420 3.47 -22.40 -9.60
CA VAL A 420 3.29 -23.49 -10.59
C VAL A 420 4.60 -24.06 -11.16
N ASP A 421 5.71 -23.32 -11.13
CA ASP A 421 7.03 -23.83 -11.51
C ASP A 421 7.56 -24.77 -10.41
N PHE A 422 7.45 -24.36 -9.14
CA PHE A 422 7.82 -25.20 -7.99
C PHE A 422 6.91 -26.42 -7.84
N GLU A 423 5.61 -26.30 -8.13
CA GLU A 423 4.70 -27.44 -8.19
C GLU A 423 5.08 -28.42 -9.31
N ARG A 424 5.43 -27.92 -10.50
CA ARG A 424 5.89 -28.76 -11.60
C ARG A 424 7.18 -29.49 -11.25
N LEU A 425 8.14 -28.82 -10.60
CA LEU A 425 9.38 -29.44 -10.10
C LEU A 425 9.09 -30.56 -9.08
N LYS A 426 8.20 -30.32 -8.12
CA LYS A 426 7.75 -31.37 -7.18
C LYS A 426 7.09 -32.55 -7.90
N ALA A 427 6.24 -32.29 -8.89
CA ALA A 427 5.58 -33.32 -9.68
C ALA A 427 6.55 -34.13 -10.57
N LEU A 428 7.69 -33.55 -10.93
CA LEU A 428 8.82 -34.23 -11.60
C LEU A 428 9.77 -34.94 -10.61
N GLY A 429 9.59 -34.76 -9.30
CA GLY A 429 10.43 -35.35 -8.26
C GLY A 429 11.76 -34.64 -8.03
N VAL A 430 11.92 -33.40 -8.48
CA VAL A 430 13.15 -32.61 -8.31
C VAL A 430 13.27 -32.15 -6.84
N PRO A 431 14.39 -32.41 -6.15
CA PRO A 431 14.57 -32.03 -4.74
C PRO A 431 14.88 -30.53 -4.61
N LEU A 432 14.09 -29.81 -3.80
CA LEU A 432 14.20 -28.36 -3.60
C LEU A 432 14.81 -27.99 -2.22
N GLU A 433 14.46 -28.72 -1.17
CA GLU A 433 14.89 -28.42 0.20
C GLU A 433 16.42 -28.45 0.33
N GLY A 434 16.98 -27.39 0.92
CA GLY A 434 18.43 -27.22 1.09
C GLY A 434 19.20 -26.86 -0.19
N LYS A 435 18.53 -26.59 -1.31
CA LYS A 435 19.16 -26.16 -2.58
C LYS A 435 19.17 -24.64 -2.74
N ILE A 436 19.94 -24.14 -3.69
CA ILE A 436 19.86 -22.75 -4.17
C ILE A 436 18.96 -22.71 -5.43
N ALA A 437 18.13 -21.67 -5.56
CA ALA A 437 17.33 -21.44 -6.75
C ALA A 437 18.14 -20.65 -7.80
N LEU A 438 18.13 -21.10 -9.05
CA LEU A 438 18.51 -20.31 -10.22
C LEU A 438 17.23 -19.97 -11.00
N ALA A 439 16.85 -18.71 -11.07
CA ALA A 439 15.61 -18.26 -11.71
C ALA A 439 15.91 -17.22 -12.80
N LYS A 440 15.03 -17.09 -13.80
CA LYS A 440 15.03 -15.90 -14.66
C LYS A 440 13.98 -14.87 -14.24
N TYR A 441 14.14 -13.62 -14.68
CA TYR A 441 13.15 -12.55 -14.55
C TYR A 441 11.89 -12.81 -15.42
N GLY A 442 10.98 -11.83 -15.47
CA GLY A 442 9.65 -11.96 -16.08
C GLY A 442 8.72 -12.89 -15.30
N GLY A 443 7.41 -12.85 -15.60
CA GLY A 443 6.40 -13.53 -14.79
C GLY A 443 6.15 -12.78 -13.47
N PRO A 444 6.34 -13.41 -12.29
CA PRO A 444 6.03 -12.79 -11.01
C PRO A 444 7.11 -11.78 -10.61
N PHE A 445 6.72 -10.80 -9.79
CA PHE A 445 7.62 -9.84 -9.15
C PHE A 445 8.80 -10.54 -8.46
N ARG A 446 9.99 -9.94 -8.53
CA ARG A 446 11.26 -10.54 -8.11
C ARG A 446 11.29 -10.97 -6.64
N GLY A 447 10.66 -10.20 -5.74
CA GLY A 447 10.51 -10.60 -4.33
C GLY A 447 9.69 -11.88 -4.12
N LEU A 448 8.69 -12.14 -4.97
CA LEU A 448 7.89 -13.36 -4.93
C LEU A 448 8.68 -14.58 -5.41
N LYS A 449 9.63 -14.42 -6.33
CA LYS A 449 10.57 -15.51 -6.71
C LYS A 449 11.36 -15.98 -5.48
N VAL A 450 11.86 -15.05 -4.68
CA VAL A 450 12.63 -15.33 -3.45
C VAL A 450 11.73 -15.87 -2.34
N LYS A 451 10.52 -15.32 -2.16
CA LYS A 451 9.49 -15.86 -1.26
C LYS A 451 9.18 -17.33 -1.58
N ASN A 452 8.86 -17.62 -2.84
CA ASN A 452 8.48 -18.96 -3.29
C ASN A 452 9.66 -19.94 -3.12
N ALA A 453 10.90 -19.54 -3.42
CA ALA A 453 12.08 -20.37 -3.14
C ALA A 453 12.22 -20.69 -1.64
N GLN A 454 12.09 -19.68 -0.76
CA GLN A 454 12.14 -19.84 0.69
C GLN A 454 11.04 -20.78 1.22
N GLU A 455 9.80 -20.62 0.74
CA GLU A 455 8.65 -21.47 1.13
C GLU A 455 8.77 -22.91 0.64
N ASN A 456 9.59 -23.15 -0.39
CA ASN A 456 9.98 -24.48 -0.86
C ASN A 456 11.25 -25.04 -0.16
N GLY A 457 11.71 -24.40 0.92
CA GLY A 457 12.86 -24.85 1.72
C GLY A 457 14.23 -24.62 1.06
N MET A 458 14.29 -23.80 0.02
CA MET A 458 15.55 -23.40 -0.63
C MET A 458 16.27 -22.36 0.23
N ILE A 459 17.61 -22.32 0.17
CA ILE A 459 18.46 -21.56 1.09
C ILE A 459 19.12 -20.32 0.48
N GLY A 460 18.81 -19.99 -0.77
CA GLY A 460 19.31 -18.83 -1.48
C GLY A 460 18.77 -18.75 -2.91
N ALA A 461 18.87 -17.60 -3.56
CA ALA A 461 18.39 -17.39 -4.93
C ALA A 461 19.37 -16.56 -5.79
N VAL A 462 19.56 -16.99 -7.03
CA VAL A 462 20.30 -16.26 -8.07
C VAL A 462 19.34 -15.98 -9.22
N ILE A 463 19.26 -14.73 -9.68
CA ILE A 463 18.27 -14.30 -10.69
C ILE A 463 18.98 -13.64 -11.89
N PHE A 464 18.53 -13.88 -13.12
CA PHE A 464 19.11 -13.29 -14.33
C PHE A 464 18.06 -12.88 -15.38
N THR A 465 18.40 -11.93 -16.25
CA THR A 465 17.52 -11.46 -17.35
C THR A 465 17.84 -12.24 -18.62
N ASP A 466 16.94 -13.12 -19.06
CA ASP A 466 17.19 -14.02 -20.20
C ASP A 466 16.85 -13.36 -21.55
N PRO A 467 17.77 -13.33 -22.54
CA PRO A 467 17.51 -12.72 -23.85
C PRO A 467 16.36 -13.34 -24.66
N GLY A 468 15.86 -14.52 -24.28
CA GLY A 468 14.65 -15.10 -24.87
C GLY A 468 13.37 -14.33 -24.51
N ASP A 469 13.44 -13.38 -23.57
CA ASP A 469 12.35 -12.47 -23.22
C ASP A 469 12.46 -11.10 -23.94
N ASP A 470 13.53 -10.84 -24.73
CA ASP A 470 13.82 -9.55 -25.39
C ASP A 470 13.15 -9.38 -26.78
N GLY A 471 12.20 -10.24 -27.13
CA GLY A 471 11.48 -10.16 -28.40
C GLY A 471 12.34 -10.49 -29.63
N ASN A 472 12.25 -9.67 -30.69
CA ASN A 472 12.97 -9.90 -31.94
C ASN A 472 14.39 -9.28 -31.94
N ILE A 473 14.70 -8.36 -31.03
CA ILE A 473 15.96 -7.59 -31.05
C ILE A 473 17.04 -8.27 -30.20
N THR A 474 17.61 -9.34 -30.75
CA THR A 474 18.61 -10.19 -30.08
C THR A 474 19.84 -10.46 -30.96
N GLU A 475 20.97 -10.80 -30.34
CA GLU A 475 22.18 -11.27 -31.05
C GLU A 475 21.90 -12.53 -31.89
N ALA A 476 21.01 -13.41 -31.42
CA ALA A 476 20.59 -14.61 -32.16
C ALA A 476 19.86 -14.26 -33.48
N ASN A 477 19.17 -13.12 -33.53
CA ASN A 477 18.53 -12.59 -34.73
C ASN A 477 19.43 -11.66 -35.55
N GLY A 478 20.70 -11.50 -35.16
CA GLY A 478 21.72 -10.77 -35.91
C GLY A 478 21.86 -9.28 -35.57
N TYR A 479 21.22 -8.80 -34.50
CA TYR A 479 21.44 -7.44 -33.98
C TYR A 479 22.71 -7.40 -33.13
N ALA A 480 23.51 -6.34 -33.25
CA ALA A 480 24.59 -6.09 -32.31
C ALA A 480 24.02 -5.72 -30.93
N ALA A 481 24.72 -6.14 -29.87
CA ALA A 481 24.40 -5.74 -28.51
C ALA A 481 24.89 -4.32 -28.20
N TYR A 482 24.21 -3.66 -27.28
CA TYR A 482 24.55 -2.33 -26.78
C TYR A 482 26.00 -2.29 -26.23
N PRO A 483 26.83 -1.29 -26.59
CA PRO A 483 26.48 -0.03 -27.26
C PRO A 483 26.52 -0.08 -28.80
N ASP A 484 27.06 -1.13 -29.42
CA ASP A 484 27.18 -1.25 -30.89
C ASP A 484 25.84 -1.48 -31.60
N GLY A 485 24.77 -1.80 -30.86
CA GLY A 485 23.43 -2.00 -31.41
C GLY A 485 22.31 -2.08 -30.38
N PRO A 486 21.07 -2.31 -30.83
CA PRO A 486 19.87 -2.18 -30.00
C PRO A 486 19.54 -3.43 -29.14
N ALA A 487 20.31 -4.51 -29.20
CA ALA A 487 20.09 -5.70 -28.37
C ALA A 487 20.71 -5.55 -26.97
N ARG A 488 20.23 -6.33 -25.99
CA ARG A 488 20.69 -6.28 -24.60
C ARG A 488 22.19 -6.52 -24.45
N ASN A 489 22.90 -5.63 -23.74
CA ASN A 489 24.32 -5.84 -23.42
C ASN A 489 24.53 -7.16 -22.64
N PRO A 490 25.54 -7.99 -22.97
CA PRO A 490 25.76 -9.27 -22.31
C PRO A 490 25.97 -9.22 -20.78
N THR A 491 26.52 -8.12 -20.27
CA THR A 491 26.79 -7.92 -18.83
C THR A 491 25.65 -7.23 -18.07
N SER A 492 24.57 -6.84 -18.74
CA SER A 492 23.45 -6.11 -18.12
C SER A 492 22.84 -6.89 -16.93
N ILE A 493 22.71 -6.20 -15.79
CA ILE A 493 22.20 -6.74 -14.52
C ILE A 493 20.99 -5.92 -14.09
N GLN A 494 19.82 -6.56 -13.97
CA GLN A 494 18.63 -5.93 -13.38
C GLN A 494 18.77 -5.94 -11.85
N ARG A 495 18.68 -4.77 -11.20
CA ARG A 495 18.55 -4.63 -9.74
C ARG A 495 17.07 -4.62 -9.32
N GLY A 496 16.75 -4.34 -8.06
CA GLY A 496 15.36 -4.29 -7.60
C GLY A 496 15.15 -4.77 -6.16
N SER A 497 14.11 -4.26 -5.51
CA SER A 497 13.68 -4.77 -4.21
C SER A 497 13.15 -6.20 -4.29
N VAL A 498 13.42 -6.99 -3.25
CA VAL A 498 12.81 -8.31 -3.02
C VAL A 498 11.82 -8.31 -1.84
N GLN A 499 11.24 -7.15 -1.50
CA GLN A 499 10.05 -7.04 -0.63
C GLN A 499 8.95 -8.02 -1.09
N PHE A 500 8.08 -8.44 -0.18
CA PHE A 500 6.86 -9.16 -0.53
C PHE A 500 5.76 -8.14 -0.82
N LEU A 501 5.95 -7.33 -1.86
CA LEU A 501 5.15 -6.13 -2.16
C LEU A 501 3.64 -6.41 -2.26
N SER A 502 3.24 -7.59 -2.77
CA SER A 502 1.83 -8.01 -2.81
C SER A 502 1.19 -8.24 -1.44
N GLN A 503 1.96 -8.20 -0.33
CA GLN A 503 1.48 -8.22 1.05
C GLN A 503 1.36 -6.80 1.63
N PHE A 504 2.41 -5.98 1.49
CA PHE A 504 2.48 -4.61 2.01
C PHE A 504 3.56 -3.79 1.26
N PRO A 505 3.24 -2.62 0.67
CA PRO A 505 4.18 -1.62 0.18
C PRO A 505 4.42 -0.51 1.23
N GLY A 506 5.44 0.33 1.06
CA GLY A 506 5.93 1.24 2.09
C GLY A 506 6.99 0.60 2.98
N ASP A 507 7.49 1.35 3.98
CA ASP A 507 8.56 0.87 4.86
C ASP A 507 8.11 -0.39 5.64
N PRO A 508 8.84 -1.52 5.51
CA PRO A 508 8.48 -2.78 6.17
C PRO A 508 8.53 -2.72 7.71
N THR A 509 9.07 -1.64 8.28
CA THR A 509 9.14 -1.37 9.72
C THR A 509 8.03 -0.44 10.25
N THR A 510 7.33 0.34 9.42
CA THR A 510 6.23 1.24 9.87
C THR A 510 4.88 0.97 9.21
N PRO A 511 4.40 -0.29 9.09
CA PRO A 511 3.18 -0.57 8.34
C PRO A 511 1.93 0.09 8.95
N GLY A 512 1.36 1.08 8.25
CA GLY A 512 0.10 1.75 8.60
C GLY A 512 0.25 3.11 9.31
N TYR A 513 1.45 3.68 9.38
CA TYR A 513 1.73 5.01 9.94
C TYR A 513 3.11 5.54 9.46
N PRO A 514 3.25 6.85 9.18
CA PRO A 514 4.45 7.39 8.53
C PRO A 514 5.74 7.20 9.35
N SER A 515 6.81 6.90 8.61
CA SER A 515 8.20 6.83 9.07
C SER A 515 8.76 8.20 9.46
N LYS A 516 8.66 8.55 10.74
CA LYS A 516 9.40 9.66 11.36
C LYS A 516 10.52 9.12 12.25
N GLU A 517 11.46 9.97 12.65
CA GLU A 517 12.67 9.60 13.43
C GLU A 517 12.31 8.83 14.72
N ASP A 518 11.21 9.20 15.39
CA ASP A 518 10.71 8.55 16.62
C ASP A 518 9.54 7.58 16.40
N SER A 519 9.16 7.29 15.14
CA SER A 519 8.12 6.29 14.84
C SER A 519 8.54 4.90 15.34
N PRO A 520 7.66 4.16 16.05
CA PRO A 520 7.89 2.77 16.43
C PRO A 520 8.28 1.91 15.22
N ARG A 521 9.05 0.84 15.44
CA ARG A 521 9.53 -0.03 14.37
C ARG A 521 9.14 -1.49 14.61
N ALA A 522 8.59 -2.12 13.58
CA ALA A 522 8.17 -3.52 13.54
C ALA A 522 9.30 -4.45 13.06
N ASP A 523 9.05 -5.76 13.14
CA ASP A 523 9.89 -6.80 12.54
C ASP A 523 9.45 -7.02 11.08
N THR A 524 10.40 -7.01 10.14
CA THR A 524 10.15 -7.11 8.69
C THR A 524 9.85 -8.55 8.23
N ILE A 525 9.93 -9.54 9.13
CA ILE A 525 9.82 -10.99 8.89
C ILE A 525 8.64 -11.46 8.01
N SER A 526 7.53 -10.72 7.95
CA SER A 526 6.35 -11.03 7.13
C SER A 526 6.37 -10.41 5.73
N VAL A 527 7.31 -9.50 5.46
CA VAL A 527 7.36 -8.66 4.25
C VAL A 527 8.75 -8.64 3.57
N THR A 528 9.78 -9.25 4.17
CA THR A 528 11.13 -9.39 3.56
C THR A 528 11.65 -10.83 3.61
N PRO A 529 12.48 -11.27 2.66
CA PRO A 529 13.06 -12.61 2.64
C PRO A 529 14.10 -12.83 3.74
N ARG A 530 14.33 -14.10 4.09
CA ARG A 530 15.37 -14.57 5.03
C ARG A 530 16.35 -15.56 4.39
N ILE A 531 16.47 -15.50 3.07
CA ILE A 531 17.48 -16.21 2.29
C ILE A 531 18.23 -15.19 1.42
N PRO A 532 19.56 -15.29 1.27
CA PRO A 532 20.32 -14.36 0.46
C PRO A 532 19.90 -14.48 -1.01
N SER A 533 19.82 -13.33 -1.70
CA SER A 533 19.54 -13.28 -3.13
C SER A 533 20.38 -12.24 -3.86
N ILE A 534 20.87 -12.57 -5.05
CA ILE A 534 21.73 -11.70 -5.88
C ILE A 534 21.31 -11.82 -7.36
N PRO A 535 21.21 -10.71 -8.11
CA PRO A 535 21.06 -10.75 -9.56
C PRO A 535 22.41 -10.95 -10.27
N ILE A 536 22.41 -11.59 -11.44
CA ILE A 536 23.59 -11.76 -12.30
C ILE A 536 23.26 -11.43 -13.76
N SER A 537 24.29 -11.13 -14.54
CA SER A 537 24.16 -10.96 -15.99
C SER A 537 23.84 -12.29 -16.69
N TRP A 538 23.25 -12.26 -17.89
CA TRP A 538 23.03 -13.50 -18.63
C TRP A 538 24.33 -14.15 -19.12
N LYS A 539 25.36 -13.35 -19.43
CA LYS A 539 26.73 -13.80 -19.68
C LYS A 539 27.28 -14.60 -18.50
N ASP A 540 27.12 -14.10 -17.28
CA ASP A 540 27.50 -14.82 -16.06
C ASP A 540 26.59 -16.03 -15.77
N ALA A 541 25.33 -16.05 -16.24
CA ALA A 541 24.39 -17.16 -16.03
C ALA A 541 24.65 -18.38 -16.92
N VAL A 542 25.23 -18.21 -18.12
CA VAL A 542 25.49 -19.32 -19.06
C VAL A 542 26.30 -20.47 -18.43
N PRO A 543 27.42 -20.25 -17.71
CA PRO A 543 28.14 -21.33 -17.02
C PRO A 543 27.32 -22.05 -15.93
N PHE A 544 26.35 -21.37 -15.31
CA PHE A 544 25.50 -21.96 -14.28
C PHE A 544 24.41 -22.85 -14.91
N LEU A 545 23.83 -22.42 -16.03
CA LEU A 545 22.85 -23.21 -16.77
C LEU A 545 23.50 -24.42 -17.46
N ALA A 546 24.61 -24.21 -18.16
CA ALA A 546 25.32 -25.25 -18.90
C ALA A 546 25.84 -26.40 -18.00
N ALA A 547 26.08 -26.13 -16.72
CA ALA A 547 26.46 -27.17 -15.76
C ALA A 547 25.30 -28.10 -15.35
N LEU A 548 24.05 -27.73 -15.68
CA LEU A 548 22.85 -28.56 -15.51
C LEU A 548 22.48 -29.33 -16.78
N ASP A 549 23.12 -29.07 -17.93
CA ASP A 549 22.81 -29.75 -19.19
C ASP A 549 22.98 -31.28 -19.04
N GLY A 550 21.95 -32.03 -19.43
CA GLY A 550 21.88 -33.49 -19.20
C GLY A 550 21.59 -33.95 -17.76
N HIS A 551 21.36 -33.04 -16.80
CA HIS A 551 21.04 -33.35 -15.40
C HIS A 551 19.62 -32.89 -15.00
N GLY A 552 18.81 -33.83 -14.50
CA GLY A 552 17.40 -33.59 -14.19
C GLY A 552 16.49 -33.79 -15.43
N THR A 553 15.35 -33.09 -15.47
CA THR A 553 14.45 -33.06 -16.62
C THR A 553 14.88 -31.95 -17.58
N SER A 554 14.81 -32.17 -18.91
CA SER A 554 15.19 -31.11 -19.88
C SER A 554 14.17 -29.96 -19.88
N GLY A 555 14.57 -28.75 -20.30
CA GLY A 555 13.67 -27.60 -20.33
C GLY A 555 12.43 -27.80 -21.22
N GLU A 556 12.56 -28.60 -22.28
CA GLU A 556 11.44 -29.01 -23.14
C GLU A 556 10.50 -29.98 -22.41
N GLU A 557 11.04 -30.99 -21.72
CA GLU A 557 10.28 -32.00 -20.98
C GLU A 557 9.57 -31.44 -19.73
N VAL A 558 10.10 -30.35 -19.15
CA VAL A 558 9.41 -29.63 -18.08
C VAL A 558 8.06 -29.09 -18.58
N ASN A 559 7.94 -28.72 -19.86
CA ASN A 559 6.68 -28.29 -20.48
C ASN A 559 5.95 -27.19 -19.68
N ARG A 560 6.68 -26.13 -19.33
CA ARG A 560 6.19 -24.90 -18.71
C ARG A 560 6.46 -23.73 -19.64
N THR A 561 5.50 -22.82 -19.80
CA THR A 561 5.62 -21.74 -20.78
C THR A 561 6.65 -20.71 -20.33
N GLY A 562 7.55 -20.30 -21.23
CA GLY A 562 8.70 -19.46 -20.89
C GLY A 562 9.76 -20.14 -20.02
N TRP A 563 9.77 -21.47 -19.87
CA TRP A 563 10.81 -22.18 -19.11
C TRP A 563 12.17 -22.16 -19.82
N VAL A 564 12.17 -22.50 -21.11
CA VAL A 564 13.31 -22.33 -22.02
C VAL A 564 13.43 -20.84 -22.38
N GLY A 565 14.67 -20.37 -22.56
CA GLY A 565 15.00 -19.01 -22.98
C GLY A 565 15.84 -18.96 -24.26
N GLY A 566 16.56 -17.85 -24.46
CA GLY A 566 17.32 -17.55 -25.68
C GLY A 566 18.80 -17.97 -25.66
N LEU A 567 19.27 -18.57 -24.56
CA LEU A 567 20.67 -18.99 -24.40
C LEU A 567 20.89 -20.41 -24.94
N ASN A 568 22.10 -20.68 -25.44
CA ASN A 568 22.48 -21.98 -26.04
C ASN A 568 22.83 -23.05 -24.98
N VAL A 569 21.81 -23.46 -24.20
CA VAL A 569 21.84 -24.44 -23.09
C VAL A 569 20.51 -25.21 -23.06
N THR A 570 20.42 -26.37 -22.37
CA THR A 570 19.19 -27.19 -22.40
C THR A 570 18.14 -26.84 -21.34
N TYR A 571 18.38 -25.79 -20.54
CA TYR A 571 17.50 -25.30 -19.46
C TYR A 571 16.98 -26.40 -18.53
N SER A 572 17.82 -27.40 -18.28
CA SER A 572 17.47 -28.58 -17.47
C SER A 572 17.30 -28.20 -16.00
N THR A 573 16.45 -28.92 -15.29
CA THR A 573 16.12 -28.62 -13.89
C THR A 573 17.32 -28.72 -12.95
N GLY A 574 18.28 -29.60 -13.23
CA GLY A 574 19.22 -30.05 -12.22
C GLY A 574 18.52 -30.84 -11.09
N PRO A 575 19.18 -31.01 -9.92
CA PRO A 575 20.57 -30.62 -9.65
C PRO A 575 21.58 -31.50 -10.38
N ALA A 576 22.75 -30.93 -10.71
CA ALA A 576 23.89 -31.69 -11.22
C ALA A 576 24.76 -32.21 -10.06
N PRO A 577 25.01 -33.54 -9.94
CA PRO A 577 25.65 -34.10 -8.75
C PRO A 577 27.06 -33.56 -8.48
N GLY A 578 27.22 -32.89 -7.34
CA GLY A 578 28.50 -32.29 -6.94
C GLY A 578 28.85 -30.96 -7.64
N THR A 579 27.93 -30.38 -8.43
CA THR A 579 28.03 -28.99 -8.89
C THR A 579 27.29 -28.11 -7.88
N THR A 580 27.94 -27.10 -7.31
CA THR A 580 27.34 -26.22 -6.27
C THR A 580 27.43 -24.75 -6.63
N ILE A 581 26.51 -23.94 -6.12
CA ILE A 581 26.69 -22.49 -6.03
C ILE A 581 27.19 -22.18 -4.62
N ASP A 582 28.26 -21.41 -4.53
CA ASP A 582 28.60 -20.62 -3.34
C ASP A 582 28.05 -19.20 -3.52
N LEU A 583 27.27 -18.75 -2.54
CA LEU A 583 26.55 -17.49 -2.52
C LEU A 583 26.87 -16.78 -1.20
N SER A 584 27.36 -15.54 -1.27
CA SER A 584 27.68 -14.71 -0.11
C SER A 584 27.10 -13.32 -0.33
N ASN A 585 26.17 -12.90 0.54
CA ASN A 585 25.56 -11.57 0.50
C ASN A 585 25.70 -10.88 1.86
N LEU A 586 26.20 -9.64 1.88
CA LEU A 586 26.25 -8.80 3.07
C LEU A 586 25.72 -7.41 2.74
N MET A 587 24.65 -7.03 3.42
CA MET A 587 24.01 -5.72 3.33
C MET A 587 24.30 -4.91 4.61
N ARG A 588 24.41 -3.58 4.47
CA ARG A 588 24.30 -2.63 5.58
C ARG A 588 22.85 -2.20 5.68
N GLU A 589 22.19 -2.53 6.78
CA GLU A 589 20.86 -2.05 7.13
C GLU A 589 20.97 -0.74 7.92
N GLU A 590 20.14 0.25 7.61
CA GLU A 590 20.05 1.50 8.39
C GLU A 590 18.66 2.15 8.30
N ILE A 591 18.33 2.94 9.33
CA ILE A 591 17.21 3.88 9.29
C ILE A 591 17.79 5.23 8.84
N THR A 592 17.37 5.72 7.68
CA THR A 592 17.92 6.93 7.04
C THR A 592 16.80 7.79 6.45
N PRO A 593 16.94 9.13 6.40
CA PRO A 593 15.98 9.96 5.70
C PRO A 593 15.92 9.66 4.19
N ILE A 594 14.70 9.76 3.64
CA ILE A 594 14.34 9.89 2.23
C ILE A 594 13.57 11.19 2.06
N TRP A 595 13.61 11.81 0.87
CA TRP A 595 13.08 13.17 0.66
C TRP A 595 12.16 13.28 -0.56
N ASP A 596 10.87 13.42 -0.32
CA ASP A 596 9.91 13.73 -1.36
C ASP A 596 9.91 15.24 -1.64
N ALA A 597 10.09 15.66 -2.88
CA ALA A 597 9.89 17.07 -3.24
C ALA A 597 8.40 17.30 -3.54
N ILE A 598 7.78 18.24 -2.82
CA ILE A 598 6.34 18.55 -2.92
C ILE A 598 6.16 20.01 -3.32
N GLY A 599 5.44 20.27 -4.42
CA GLY A 599 5.12 21.60 -4.94
C GLY A 599 3.61 21.84 -5.03
N ILE A 600 3.13 23.03 -4.64
CA ILE A 600 1.68 23.28 -4.49
C ILE A 600 1.21 24.52 -5.26
N ILE A 601 0.27 24.32 -6.17
CA ILE A 601 -0.51 25.38 -6.84
C ILE A 601 -1.89 25.44 -6.18
N ASN A 602 -2.15 26.47 -5.37
CA ASN A 602 -3.43 26.62 -4.67
C ASN A 602 -4.58 26.94 -5.64
N GLY A 603 -5.66 26.16 -5.57
CA GLY A 603 -6.88 26.37 -6.36
C GLY A 603 -7.80 27.46 -5.78
N THR A 604 -8.90 27.73 -6.48
CA THR A 604 -10.00 28.57 -5.96
C THR A 604 -11.01 27.79 -5.12
N SER A 605 -11.11 26.48 -5.33
CA SER A 605 -11.84 25.48 -4.54
C SER A 605 -10.82 24.61 -3.77
N PRO A 606 -10.47 24.94 -2.51
CA PRO A 606 -9.44 24.22 -1.76
C PRO A 606 -9.84 22.80 -1.33
N ASP A 607 -11.14 22.48 -1.35
CA ASP A 607 -11.70 21.17 -0.99
C ASP A 607 -11.61 20.13 -2.13
N GLU A 608 -10.98 20.50 -3.25
CA GLU A 608 -10.72 19.64 -4.42
C GLU A 608 -9.23 19.72 -4.77
N THR A 609 -8.54 18.57 -4.86
CA THR A 609 -7.10 18.48 -5.12
C THR A 609 -6.76 17.44 -6.18
N LEU A 610 -5.96 17.81 -7.17
CA LEU A 610 -5.29 16.92 -8.11
C LEU A 610 -3.85 16.68 -7.64
N ILE A 611 -3.39 15.44 -7.65
CA ILE A 611 -1.99 15.09 -7.38
C ILE A 611 -1.36 14.55 -8.66
N ILE A 612 -0.13 14.95 -8.96
CA ILE A 612 0.66 14.49 -10.10
C ILE A 612 2.00 14.02 -9.54
N GLY A 613 2.38 12.76 -9.79
CA GLY A 613 3.53 12.13 -9.13
C GLY A 613 4.39 11.25 -10.03
N ASN A 614 5.64 11.08 -9.61
CA ASN A 614 6.73 10.39 -10.27
C ASN A 614 7.82 10.14 -9.22
N HIS A 615 8.42 8.95 -9.13
CA HIS A 615 9.61 8.78 -8.30
C HIS A 615 10.86 9.36 -8.95
N ARG A 616 11.97 9.38 -8.22
CA ARG A 616 13.20 10.07 -8.61
C ARG A 616 14.45 9.27 -8.23
N ASP A 617 14.31 8.32 -7.32
CA ASP A 617 15.36 7.36 -7.02
C ASP A 617 15.43 6.26 -8.09
N ALA A 618 16.64 5.77 -8.33
CA ALA A 618 16.94 4.66 -9.23
C ALA A 618 18.08 3.82 -8.64
N TRP A 619 18.19 2.54 -9.01
CA TRP A 619 19.27 1.66 -8.49
C TRP A 619 20.73 2.07 -8.78
N ILE A 620 20.96 3.08 -9.61
CA ILE A 620 22.25 3.37 -10.23
C ILE A 620 22.36 4.87 -10.58
N VAL A 621 23.48 5.28 -11.20
CA VAL A 621 23.73 6.66 -11.62
C VAL A 621 22.87 7.09 -12.82
N GLY A 622 22.45 6.11 -13.63
CA GLY A 622 21.50 6.31 -14.73
C GLY A 622 20.05 6.35 -14.23
N GLY A 623 19.21 5.51 -14.80
CA GLY A 623 17.76 5.59 -14.63
C GLY A 623 17.13 6.60 -15.59
N ALA A 624 17.56 6.58 -16.86
CA ALA A 624 17.19 7.57 -17.87
C ALA A 624 15.77 7.39 -18.40
N ALA A 625 15.31 6.14 -18.52
CA ALA A 625 13.91 5.80 -18.61
C ALA A 625 13.27 5.86 -17.21
N ASP A 626 13.88 5.17 -16.25
CA ASP A 626 13.26 4.78 -14.99
C ASP A 626 14.00 5.40 -13.80
N PRO A 627 13.41 6.38 -13.09
CA PRO A 627 12.15 7.09 -13.39
C PRO A 627 12.34 8.38 -14.19
N ASN A 628 13.57 8.73 -14.58
CA ASN A 628 13.89 10.13 -14.86
C ASN A 628 13.39 10.64 -16.22
N SER A 629 12.83 9.77 -17.07
CA SER A 629 12.02 10.20 -18.22
C SER A 629 10.76 10.93 -17.74
N GLY A 630 10.08 10.39 -16.72
CA GLY A 630 8.97 11.02 -16.02
C GLY A 630 9.40 12.24 -15.22
N SER A 631 10.56 12.21 -14.55
CA SER A 631 11.07 13.36 -13.80
C SER A 631 11.40 14.55 -14.71
N ALA A 632 11.97 14.32 -15.89
CA ALA A 632 12.18 15.34 -16.92
C ALA A 632 10.85 15.92 -17.45
N VAL A 633 9.84 15.06 -17.64
CA VAL A 633 8.47 15.47 -18.01
C VAL A 633 7.83 16.33 -16.91
N LEU A 634 7.98 15.96 -15.63
CA LEU A 634 7.37 16.69 -14.51
C LEU A 634 8.00 18.08 -14.29
N ILE A 635 9.31 18.22 -14.50
CA ILE A 635 9.97 19.55 -14.56
C ILE A 635 9.38 20.38 -15.73
N GLU A 636 9.24 19.81 -16.92
CA GLU A 636 8.75 20.54 -18.10
C GLU A 636 7.25 20.92 -18.01
N LEU A 637 6.42 20.07 -17.37
CA LEU A 637 5.04 20.38 -17.00
C LEU A 637 4.97 21.55 -16.00
N SER A 638 5.82 21.54 -14.97
CA SER A 638 5.86 22.62 -13.97
C SER A 638 6.20 23.98 -14.60
N LYS A 639 7.09 23.98 -15.61
CA LYS A 639 7.44 25.13 -16.46
C LYS A 639 6.28 25.59 -17.35
N ALA A 640 5.44 24.66 -17.84
CA ALA A 640 4.23 25.00 -18.60
C ALA A 640 3.15 25.64 -17.72
N PHE A 641 2.86 25.08 -16.54
CA PHE A 641 1.95 25.69 -15.57
C PHE A 641 2.47 27.03 -15.03
N GLY A 642 3.77 27.16 -14.77
CA GLY A 642 4.39 28.44 -14.36
C GLY A 642 4.12 29.58 -15.34
N LYS A 643 4.07 29.30 -16.66
CA LYS A 643 3.70 30.29 -17.69
C LYS A 643 2.22 30.69 -17.64
N LEU A 644 1.31 29.75 -17.34
CA LEU A 644 -0.11 30.09 -17.12
C LEU A 644 -0.29 30.95 -15.87
N LEU A 645 0.36 30.58 -14.76
CA LEU A 645 0.33 31.34 -13.51
C LEU A 645 0.88 32.77 -13.71
N ALA A 646 1.96 32.93 -14.47
CA ALA A 646 2.50 34.25 -14.84
C ALA A 646 1.53 35.09 -15.70
N ASN A 647 0.68 34.45 -16.51
CA ASN A 647 -0.40 35.09 -17.26
C ASN A 647 -1.67 35.35 -16.42
N GLY A 648 -1.68 35.00 -15.13
CA GLY A 648 -2.78 35.25 -14.20
C GLY A 648 -3.83 34.15 -14.09
N TRP A 649 -3.58 32.97 -14.68
CA TRP A 649 -4.39 31.77 -14.42
C TRP A 649 -4.35 31.40 -12.93
N LYS A 650 -5.44 30.79 -12.46
CA LYS A 650 -5.54 30.10 -11.18
C LYS A 650 -6.42 28.89 -11.41
N PRO A 651 -5.96 27.66 -11.14
CA PRO A 651 -6.78 26.49 -11.33
C PRO A 651 -8.02 26.55 -10.42
N ARG A 652 -9.12 25.91 -10.82
CA ARG A 652 -10.26 25.71 -9.92
C ARG A 652 -9.83 24.86 -8.72
N ARG A 653 -9.10 23.77 -8.96
CA ARG A 653 -8.67 22.79 -7.93
C ARG A 653 -7.23 23.02 -7.53
N THR A 654 -6.85 22.63 -6.31
CA THR A 654 -5.43 22.65 -5.92
C THR A 654 -4.67 21.59 -6.72
N ILE A 655 -3.47 21.90 -7.20
CA ILE A 655 -2.58 20.93 -7.85
C ILE A 655 -1.38 20.72 -6.93
N VAL A 656 -1.09 19.46 -6.63
CA VAL A 656 0.16 19.02 -5.98
C VAL A 656 1.02 18.34 -7.04
N LEU A 657 2.26 18.81 -7.19
CA LEU A 657 3.33 18.07 -7.84
C LEU A 657 4.12 17.34 -6.75
N ALA A 658 4.41 16.06 -6.97
CA ALA A 658 5.20 15.24 -6.06
C ALA A 658 6.30 14.52 -6.82
N SER A 659 7.50 14.50 -6.24
CA SER A 659 8.64 13.75 -6.74
C SER A 659 9.11 12.85 -5.61
N TRP A 660 8.77 11.57 -5.70
CA TRP A 660 8.92 10.60 -4.62
C TRP A 660 10.35 10.07 -4.51
N ASP A 661 10.71 9.59 -3.32
CA ASP A 661 11.98 8.92 -3.01
C ASP A 661 11.69 7.50 -2.47
N ALA A 662 12.64 6.59 -2.67
CA ALA A 662 12.54 5.18 -2.30
C ALA A 662 11.32 4.42 -2.88
N GLU A 663 10.87 4.73 -4.10
CA GLU A 663 9.91 3.84 -4.81
C GLU A 663 10.54 2.46 -5.00
N GLU A 664 11.79 2.43 -5.45
CA GLU A 664 12.48 1.23 -5.90
C GLU A 664 12.55 0.15 -4.81
N TYR A 665 12.60 0.59 -3.54
CA TYR A 665 12.59 -0.29 -2.38
C TYR A 665 11.22 -0.91 -2.07
N GLY A 666 10.13 -0.24 -2.46
CA GLY A 666 8.76 -0.77 -2.36
C GLY A 666 7.67 0.30 -2.21
N LEU A 667 7.69 1.38 -2.99
CA LEU A 667 6.75 2.51 -2.96
C LEU A 667 6.82 3.38 -1.70
N TYR A 668 8.01 3.65 -1.16
CA TYR A 668 8.13 4.22 0.19
C TYR A 668 7.61 5.66 0.25
N GLY A 669 8.25 6.65 -0.40
CA GLY A 669 7.89 8.06 -0.27
C GLY A 669 6.39 8.33 -0.46
N SER A 670 5.81 7.84 -1.57
CA SER A 670 4.37 7.97 -1.82
C SER A 670 3.50 7.26 -0.77
N THR A 671 3.91 6.10 -0.24
CA THR A 671 3.16 5.42 0.83
C THR A 671 3.26 6.17 2.15
N GLU A 672 4.46 6.56 2.60
CA GLU A 672 4.66 7.28 3.86
C GLU A 672 3.96 8.65 3.82
N TRP A 673 3.98 9.34 2.67
CA TRP A 673 3.26 10.60 2.46
C TRP A 673 1.74 10.41 2.47
N VAL A 674 1.24 9.38 1.79
CA VAL A 674 -0.19 9.04 1.86
C VAL A 674 -0.59 8.67 3.29
N GLU A 675 0.22 7.94 4.06
CA GLU A 675 -0.08 7.58 5.45
C GLU A 675 -0.04 8.80 6.41
N GLU A 676 0.83 9.78 6.18
CA GLU A 676 0.82 11.05 6.93
C GLU A 676 -0.42 11.91 6.60
N TYR A 677 -0.78 12.01 5.32
CA TYR A 677 -1.78 12.96 4.83
C TYR A 677 -3.17 12.37 4.53
N ILE A 678 -3.40 11.07 4.75
CA ILE A 678 -4.68 10.41 4.42
C ILE A 678 -5.94 11.10 4.96
N PRO A 679 -6.00 11.74 6.15
CA PRO A 679 -7.21 12.42 6.59
C PRO A 679 -7.62 13.60 5.69
N TRP A 680 -6.67 14.22 5.00
CA TRP A 680 -6.90 15.27 4.02
C TRP A 680 -7.16 14.67 2.64
N LEU A 681 -6.27 13.80 2.14
CA LEU A 681 -6.39 13.16 0.82
C LEU A 681 -7.73 12.41 0.64
N ALA A 682 -8.17 11.69 1.69
CA ALA A 682 -9.45 11.00 1.67
C ALA A 682 -10.65 11.95 1.47
N SER A 683 -10.50 13.25 1.79
CA SER A 683 -11.54 14.29 1.71
C SER A 683 -11.40 15.28 0.54
N THR A 684 -10.24 15.37 -0.10
CA THR A 684 -9.97 16.37 -1.16
C THR A 684 -9.47 15.79 -2.48
N SER A 685 -8.81 14.63 -2.50
CA SER A 685 -8.20 14.09 -3.73
C SER A 685 -9.22 13.68 -4.77
N VAL A 686 -9.22 14.37 -5.92
CA VAL A 686 -10.02 14.05 -7.11
C VAL A 686 -9.37 12.92 -7.89
N ALA A 687 -8.07 13.04 -8.19
CA ALA A 687 -7.31 12.01 -8.85
C ALA A 687 -5.81 12.08 -8.49
N TYR A 688 -5.11 10.98 -8.76
CA TYR A 688 -3.66 10.88 -8.83
C TYR A 688 -3.24 10.55 -10.27
N LEU A 689 -2.35 11.35 -10.85
CA LEU A 689 -1.79 11.12 -12.18
C LEU A 689 -0.33 10.71 -12.01
N ASN A 690 -0.02 9.44 -12.29
CA ASN A 690 1.33 8.90 -12.24
C ASN A 690 2.04 9.11 -13.58
N ILE A 691 3.32 9.44 -13.56
CA ILE A 691 4.19 9.53 -14.73
C ILE A 691 5.57 8.97 -14.38
N ASP A 692 5.65 7.65 -14.37
CA ASP A 692 6.83 6.84 -14.04
C ASP A 692 7.82 6.81 -15.23
N VAL A 693 7.95 5.69 -15.93
CA VAL A 693 8.63 5.57 -17.23
C VAL A 693 7.83 6.29 -18.33
N GLY A 694 7.90 7.62 -18.32
CA GLY A 694 7.33 8.50 -19.34
C GLY A 694 7.81 8.19 -20.76
N ALA A 695 9.04 7.68 -20.92
CA ALA A 695 9.50 7.08 -22.16
C ALA A 695 10.65 6.06 -21.93
N SER A 696 10.46 4.84 -22.44
CA SER A 696 11.50 3.84 -22.74
C SER A 696 11.37 3.30 -24.17
N GLY A 697 10.45 3.85 -24.97
CA GLY A 697 10.30 3.50 -26.38
C GLY A 697 9.08 4.19 -27.01
N PRO A 698 8.74 3.86 -28.26
CA PRO A 698 7.76 4.61 -29.05
C PRO A 698 6.30 4.14 -28.88
N ARG A 699 6.00 3.16 -28.02
CA ARG A 699 4.68 2.54 -27.89
C ARG A 699 3.93 3.13 -26.70
N PRO A 700 2.94 4.01 -26.91
CA PRO A 700 2.21 4.61 -25.79
C PRO A 700 1.39 3.55 -25.04
N ASP A 701 1.47 3.56 -23.71
CA ASP A 701 0.73 2.65 -22.83
C ASP A 701 0.11 3.41 -21.63
N PHE A 702 -1.06 2.96 -21.20
CA PHE A 702 -1.91 3.64 -20.22
C PHE A 702 -2.72 2.65 -19.40
N SER A 703 -2.58 2.68 -18.08
CA SER A 703 -3.45 1.96 -17.15
C SER A 703 -4.25 2.94 -16.30
N ALA A 704 -5.58 2.77 -16.20
CA ALA A 704 -6.42 3.81 -15.61
C ALA A 704 -7.69 3.27 -14.96
N THR A 705 -8.17 3.92 -13.89
CA THR A 705 -9.52 3.68 -13.39
C THR A 705 -10.56 4.14 -14.42
N PRO A 706 -11.65 3.38 -14.65
CA PRO A 706 -12.59 3.61 -15.76
C PRO A 706 -13.18 5.00 -15.93
N ASP A 707 -13.30 5.77 -14.85
CA ASP A 707 -13.79 7.14 -14.85
C ASP A 707 -12.89 8.12 -15.63
N LEU A 708 -11.60 7.82 -15.75
CA LEU A 708 -10.61 8.63 -16.46
C LEU A 708 -10.49 8.28 -17.96
N HIS A 709 -11.03 7.13 -18.40
CA HIS A 709 -10.82 6.62 -19.77
C HIS A 709 -11.25 7.61 -20.85
N THR A 710 -12.42 8.24 -20.70
CA THR A 710 -13.00 9.12 -21.72
C THR A 710 -12.24 10.45 -21.83
N ILE A 711 -11.90 11.11 -20.71
CA ILE A 711 -11.09 12.35 -20.74
C ILE A 711 -9.67 12.08 -21.23
N ALA A 712 -9.04 10.98 -20.82
CA ALA A 712 -7.74 10.57 -21.36
C ALA A 712 -7.84 10.37 -22.88
N THR A 713 -8.80 9.60 -23.36
CA THR A 713 -9.05 9.36 -24.80
C THR A 713 -9.24 10.66 -25.59
N ASP A 714 -10.00 11.63 -25.07
CA ASP A 714 -10.23 12.91 -25.75
C ASP A 714 -9.03 13.86 -25.70
N VAL A 715 -8.14 13.74 -24.70
CA VAL A 715 -6.85 14.45 -24.67
C VAL A 715 -5.81 13.78 -25.59
N MET A 716 -5.82 12.46 -25.74
CA MET A 716 -4.96 11.76 -26.72
C MET A 716 -5.21 12.25 -28.16
N LYS A 717 -6.47 12.57 -28.51
CA LYS A 717 -6.85 13.17 -29.80
C LYS A 717 -6.33 14.60 -30.01
N LYS A 718 -5.85 15.28 -28.94
CA LYS A 718 -5.30 16.64 -28.99
C LYS A 718 -3.77 16.69 -29.19
N VAL A 719 -3.08 15.57 -29.00
CA VAL A 719 -1.61 15.48 -29.02
C VAL A 719 -1.15 14.78 -30.30
N LEU A 720 -0.18 15.35 -31.00
CA LEU A 720 0.48 14.73 -32.15
C LEU A 720 1.51 13.70 -31.66
N TRP A 721 1.53 12.51 -32.25
CA TRP A 721 2.56 11.51 -31.92
C TRP A 721 3.78 11.67 -32.84
N PRO A 722 5.03 11.58 -32.32
CA PRO A 722 6.22 11.76 -33.13
C PRO A 722 6.62 10.51 -33.93
N TYR A 723 6.10 9.33 -33.56
CA TYR A 723 6.56 8.06 -34.10
C TYR A 723 5.62 7.50 -35.18
N ALA A 724 5.78 8.03 -36.39
CA ALA A 724 5.51 7.28 -37.61
C ALA A 724 6.83 7.11 -38.36
N GLY A 725 7.19 5.87 -38.72
CA GLY A 725 8.38 5.51 -39.51
C GLY A 725 8.39 6.02 -40.97
N THR A 726 7.58 7.05 -41.23
CA THR A 726 7.32 7.72 -42.51
C THR A 726 7.91 9.13 -42.56
N GLY A 727 8.18 9.75 -41.40
CA GLY A 727 8.60 11.14 -41.28
C GLY A 727 7.49 12.18 -41.42
N GLU A 728 6.22 11.77 -41.38
CA GLU A 728 5.06 12.68 -41.41
C GLU A 728 4.41 12.78 -40.03
N LEU A 729 4.28 14.00 -39.49
CA LEU A 729 3.45 14.28 -38.31
C LEU A 729 1.97 14.33 -38.73
N ASN A 730 1.39 13.16 -39.01
CA ASN A 730 0.03 12.99 -39.54
C ASN A 730 -0.91 12.15 -38.64
N GLU A 731 -0.42 11.63 -37.52
CA GLU A 731 -1.18 10.85 -36.52
C GLU A 731 -1.25 11.57 -35.16
N THR A 732 -2.34 11.31 -34.42
CA THR A 732 -2.45 11.68 -33.01
C THR A 732 -1.98 10.54 -32.10
N LEU A 733 -1.69 10.85 -30.83
CA LEU A 733 -1.45 9.85 -29.79
C LEU A 733 -2.60 8.82 -29.73
N TYR A 734 -3.85 9.26 -29.96
CA TYR A 734 -5.00 8.35 -30.03
C TYR A 734 -4.92 7.40 -31.23
N ASP A 735 -4.52 7.86 -32.43
CA ASP A 735 -4.39 6.99 -33.60
C ASP A 735 -3.29 5.94 -33.39
N THR A 736 -2.11 6.32 -32.88
CA THR A 736 -1.00 5.38 -32.65
C THR A 736 -1.26 4.42 -31.48
N TRP A 737 -1.98 4.84 -30.44
CA TRP A 737 -2.43 3.94 -29.35
C TRP A 737 -3.50 2.95 -29.85
N LEU A 738 -4.48 3.41 -30.62
CA LEU A 738 -5.54 2.57 -31.20
C LEU A 738 -4.99 1.54 -32.22
N ALA A 739 -3.97 1.92 -32.99
CA ALA A 739 -3.27 1.03 -33.92
C ALA A 739 -2.08 0.27 -33.30
N GLY A 740 -1.82 0.48 -32.01
CA GLY A 740 -0.66 -0.02 -31.29
C GLY A 740 -0.87 -1.37 -30.59
N LEU A 741 0.08 -1.73 -29.72
CA LEU A 741 0.07 -3.02 -28.99
C LEU A 741 -1.06 -3.14 -27.96
N THR A 742 -1.67 -2.03 -27.55
CA THR A 742 -2.82 -1.97 -26.63
C THR A 742 -4.15 -2.19 -27.34
N GLU A 743 -4.20 -2.07 -28.68
CA GLU A 743 -5.40 -2.05 -29.54
C GLU A 743 -6.45 -1.00 -29.14
N GLY A 744 -6.03 0.08 -28.45
CA GLY A 744 -6.92 1.14 -27.95
C GLY A 744 -7.67 0.80 -26.66
N GLU A 745 -7.19 -0.17 -25.88
CA GLU A 745 -7.71 -0.52 -24.56
C GLU A 745 -6.78 0.00 -23.44
N PHE A 746 -7.36 0.47 -22.33
CA PHE A 746 -6.60 0.80 -21.12
C PHE A 746 -6.24 -0.47 -20.32
N GLY A 747 -5.07 -0.47 -19.69
CA GLY A 747 -4.70 -1.45 -18.68
C GLY A 747 -5.46 -1.25 -17.35
N VAL A 748 -5.53 -2.31 -16.56
CA VAL A 748 -6.07 -2.28 -15.19
C VAL A 748 -4.91 -2.02 -14.22
N LEU A 749 -5.07 -1.07 -13.31
CA LEU A 749 -4.06 -0.76 -12.30
C LEU A 749 -3.94 -1.90 -11.27
N GLY A 750 -2.71 -2.37 -11.04
CA GLY A 750 -2.36 -3.38 -10.04
C GLY A 750 -1.51 -2.75 -8.95
N SER A 751 -0.20 -2.97 -9.03
CA SER A 751 0.85 -2.27 -8.30
C SER A 751 2.12 -2.22 -9.15
N GLY A 752 3.19 -1.62 -8.63
CA GLY A 752 4.47 -1.43 -9.34
C GLY A 752 4.69 -0.02 -9.86
N SER A 753 3.98 0.94 -9.25
CA SER A 753 4.41 2.33 -9.12
C SER A 753 3.55 3.01 -8.03
N ASP A 754 3.85 4.27 -7.72
CA ASP A 754 3.32 5.06 -6.60
C ASP A 754 1.78 5.19 -6.54
N TYR A 755 1.09 5.03 -7.68
CA TYR A 755 -0.38 5.06 -7.74
C TYR A 755 -1.05 4.05 -6.79
N THR A 756 -0.34 2.99 -6.40
CA THR A 756 -0.83 1.93 -5.50
C THR A 756 -1.36 2.50 -4.19
N SER A 757 -0.65 3.46 -3.58
CA SER A 757 -1.03 4.03 -2.29
C SER A 757 -2.30 4.88 -2.40
N PHE A 758 -2.47 5.61 -3.50
CA PHE A 758 -3.66 6.39 -3.81
C PHE A 758 -4.87 5.49 -4.15
N LEU A 759 -4.70 4.52 -5.05
CA LEU A 759 -5.75 3.60 -5.49
C LEU A 759 -6.34 2.78 -4.33
N HIS A 760 -5.49 2.25 -3.44
CA HIS A 760 -5.95 1.48 -2.29
C HIS A 760 -6.49 2.34 -1.13
N ASN A 761 -6.43 3.67 -1.25
CA ASN A 761 -7.24 4.60 -0.47
C ASN A 761 -8.54 5.05 -1.19
N GLY A 762 -8.82 4.52 -2.39
CA GLY A 762 -10.03 4.80 -3.17
C GLY A 762 -9.98 6.15 -3.90
N ILE A 763 -8.81 6.53 -4.41
CA ILE A 763 -8.59 7.74 -5.22
C ILE A 763 -8.45 7.34 -6.69
N SER A 764 -9.19 7.99 -7.60
CA SER A 764 -9.10 7.77 -9.04
C SER A 764 -7.67 7.95 -9.53
N SER A 765 -7.19 7.02 -10.36
CA SER A 765 -5.77 6.91 -10.67
C SER A 765 -5.54 6.58 -12.14
N ILE A 766 -4.50 7.15 -12.72
CA ILE A 766 -3.95 6.78 -14.03
C ILE A 766 -2.43 6.67 -13.92
N ASP A 767 -1.89 5.69 -14.64
CA ASP A 767 -0.49 5.48 -14.91
C ASP A 767 -0.26 5.51 -16.42
N LEU A 768 0.81 6.18 -16.86
CA LEU A 768 0.98 6.54 -18.27
C LEU A 768 2.43 6.73 -18.68
N GLY A 769 2.75 6.33 -19.91
CA GLY A 769 4.08 6.49 -20.48
C GLY A 769 4.18 5.93 -21.90
N ALA A 770 5.38 5.54 -22.29
CA ALA A 770 5.60 4.84 -23.56
C ALA A 770 6.75 3.84 -23.45
N GLY A 771 6.50 2.61 -23.89
CA GLY A 771 7.43 1.47 -23.79
C GLY A 771 8.02 1.03 -25.13
N ASN A 772 8.91 0.02 -25.06
CA ASN A 772 9.43 -0.68 -26.23
C ASN A 772 8.53 -1.87 -26.63
N GLY A 773 8.31 -2.05 -27.94
CA GLY A 773 7.66 -3.25 -28.50
C GLY A 773 8.65 -4.34 -28.90
N PRO A 774 8.18 -5.50 -29.42
CA PRO A 774 9.04 -6.63 -29.78
C PRO A 774 10.08 -6.35 -30.88
N ASP A 775 9.87 -5.31 -31.70
CA ASP A 775 10.75 -4.87 -32.79
C ASP A 775 11.48 -3.55 -32.50
N ASP A 776 11.25 -2.95 -31.33
CA ASP A 776 11.91 -1.71 -30.90
C ASP A 776 13.11 -2.05 -29.98
N ALA A 777 14.02 -1.11 -29.76
CA ALA A 777 15.28 -1.38 -29.06
C ALA A 777 15.08 -1.91 -27.62
N VAL A 778 15.98 -2.78 -27.17
CA VAL A 778 15.85 -3.45 -25.87
C VAL A 778 16.13 -2.48 -24.73
N TYR A 779 15.17 -2.36 -23.82
CA TYR A 779 15.29 -1.56 -22.61
C TYR A 779 16.09 -2.30 -21.51
N HIS A 780 17.05 -1.59 -20.92
CA HIS A 780 18.00 -2.07 -19.91
C HIS A 780 17.54 -1.79 -18.46
N TYR A 781 16.24 -1.99 -18.20
CA TYR A 781 15.55 -1.88 -16.91
C TYR A 781 16.41 -2.27 -15.68
N HIS A 782 16.54 -1.33 -14.73
CA HIS A 782 17.34 -1.39 -13.49
C HIS A 782 18.84 -1.75 -13.66
N SER A 783 19.44 -1.51 -14.84
CA SER A 783 20.86 -1.78 -15.13
C SER A 783 21.66 -0.49 -15.27
N ASN A 784 22.98 -0.58 -15.14
CA ASN A 784 23.94 0.50 -15.44
C ASN A 784 23.96 0.92 -16.94
N TYR A 785 23.01 0.42 -17.74
CA TYR A 785 22.79 0.72 -19.16
C TYR A 785 21.42 1.36 -19.44
N ASP A 786 20.59 1.61 -18.42
CA ASP A 786 19.54 2.63 -18.56
C ASP A 786 20.16 4.01 -18.35
N THR A 787 20.68 4.59 -19.44
CA THR A 787 21.53 5.78 -19.42
C THR A 787 21.08 6.81 -20.43
N TYR A 788 21.56 8.05 -20.26
CA TYR A 788 21.33 9.13 -21.21
C TYR A 788 21.83 8.77 -22.62
N HIS A 789 22.94 8.03 -22.73
CA HIS A 789 23.44 7.53 -24.02
C HIS A 789 22.47 6.53 -24.67
N TRP A 790 21.96 5.56 -23.91
CA TRP A 790 20.93 4.63 -24.40
C TRP A 790 19.66 5.38 -24.82
N MET A 791 19.19 6.32 -23.99
CA MET A 791 17.98 7.09 -24.25
C MET A 791 18.07 7.93 -25.53
N THR A 792 19.17 8.67 -25.70
CA THR A 792 19.36 9.55 -26.87
C THR A 792 19.70 8.81 -28.16
N THR A 793 20.17 7.57 -28.07
CA THR A 793 20.55 6.73 -29.24
C THR A 793 19.43 5.78 -29.67
N TYR A 794 18.65 5.26 -28.71
CA TYR A 794 17.70 4.16 -28.94
C TYR A 794 16.31 4.38 -28.34
N GLY A 795 16.19 4.93 -27.13
CA GLY A 795 14.91 5.05 -26.40
C GLY A 795 13.96 6.13 -26.96
N ASP A 796 14.42 7.38 -27.01
CA ASP A 796 13.71 8.53 -27.59
C ASP A 796 14.70 9.53 -28.21
N PRO A 797 15.27 9.23 -29.41
CA PRO A 797 16.25 10.10 -30.06
C PRO A 797 15.71 11.50 -30.36
N GLY A 798 16.13 12.48 -29.56
CA GLY A 798 15.67 13.87 -29.65
C GLY A 798 14.50 14.23 -28.73
N PHE A 799 14.17 13.40 -27.72
CA PHE A 799 13.20 13.69 -26.66
C PHE A 799 11.79 14.06 -27.19
N ALA A 800 11.36 13.38 -28.25
CA ALA A 800 10.09 13.65 -28.93
C ALA A 800 8.91 12.93 -28.25
N VAL A 801 9.12 11.68 -27.81
CA VAL A 801 8.12 10.89 -27.06
C VAL A 801 7.89 11.51 -25.68
N HIS A 802 8.95 11.85 -24.95
CA HIS A 802 8.86 12.59 -23.67
C HIS A 802 8.00 13.85 -23.83
N LYS A 803 8.20 14.61 -24.91
CA LYS A 803 7.41 15.81 -25.18
C LYS A 803 5.94 15.50 -25.42
N ALA A 804 5.61 14.49 -26.23
CA ALA A 804 4.22 14.15 -26.51
C ALA A 804 3.50 13.64 -25.23
N ILE A 805 4.15 12.79 -24.44
CA ILE A 805 3.64 12.32 -23.15
C ILE A 805 3.48 13.47 -22.14
N GLY A 806 4.45 14.38 -22.06
CA GLY A 806 4.35 15.57 -21.20
C GLY A 806 3.26 16.55 -21.62
N GLN A 807 3.07 16.75 -22.92
CA GLN A 807 1.95 17.53 -23.47
C GLN A 807 0.60 16.88 -23.12
N PHE A 808 0.48 15.56 -23.27
CA PHE A 808 -0.71 14.79 -22.89
C PHE A 808 -1.03 14.93 -21.40
N LEU A 809 -0.07 14.64 -20.51
CA LEU A 809 -0.23 14.76 -19.06
C LEU A 809 -0.63 16.18 -18.66
N THR A 810 0.00 17.20 -19.25
CA THR A 810 -0.29 18.61 -18.92
C THR A 810 -1.70 19.03 -19.33
N LEU A 811 -2.20 18.55 -20.47
CA LEU A 811 -3.57 18.79 -20.91
C LEU A 811 -4.60 18.02 -20.05
N LEU A 812 -4.33 16.76 -19.72
CA LEU A 812 -5.17 15.94 -18.84
C LEU A 812 -5.27 16.58 -17.44
N ALA A 813 -4.14 16.98 -16.88
CA ALA A 813 -4.06 17.69 -15.60
C ALA A 813 -4.77 19.04 -15.64
N TYR A 814 -4.64 19.81 -16.72
CA TYR A 814 -5.34 21.08 -16.89
C TYR A 814 -6.86 20.90 -16.87
N HIS A 815 -7.41 19.97 -17.66
CA HIS A 815 -8.85 19.70 -17.65
C HIS A 815 -9.36 19.25 -16.29
N ILE A 816 -8.68 18.27 -15.66
CA ILE A 816 -9.08 17.78 -14.33
C ILE A 816 -8.97 18.90 -13.29
N ALA A 817 -8.01 19.83 -13.38
CA ALA A 817 -7.85 20.92 -12.40
C ALA A 817 -8.71 22.18 -12.67
N ASP A 818 -9.10 22.45 -13.91
CA ASP A 818 -9.71 23.73 -14.30
C ASP A 818 -11.17 23.64 -14.78
N ASP A 819 -11.62 22.49 -15.32
CA ASP A 819 -13.01 22.36 -15.81
C ASP A 819 -14.04 22.46 -14.67
N ALA A 820 -15.20 23.05 -14.95
CA ALA A 820 -16.20 23.38 -13.92
C ALA A 820 -16.80 22.13 -13.25
N VAL A 821 -17.17 21.16 -14.10
CA VAL A 821 -17.51 19.81 -13.68
C VAL A 821 -16.28 18.93 -13.94
N ILE A 822 -15.92 18.06 -12.99
CA ILE A 822 -14.84 17.07 -13.17
C ILE A 822 -15.19 16.18 -14.39
N PRO A 823 -14.31 16.00 -15.39
CA PRO A 823 -14.64 15.34 -16.66
C PRO A 823 -14.59 13.79 -16.57
N PHE A 824 -15.30 13.19 -15.62
CA PHE A 824 -15.33 11.73 -15.40
C PHE A 824 -16.53 11.04 -16.07
N ASP A 825 -16.31 9.78 -16.49
CA ASP A 825 -17.31 8.91 -17.13
C ASP A 825 -17.67 7.70 -16.25
N LEU A 826 -18.66 7.88 -15.39
CA LEU A 826 -19.16 6.81 -14.49
C LEU A 826 -20.04 5.74 -15.20
N PRO A 827 -20.79 6.07 -16.27
CA PRO A 827 -21.39 5.05 -17.14
C PRO A 827 -20.35 4.09 -17.76
N ASN A 828 -19.16 4.57 -18.16
CA ASN A 828 -18.06 3.68 -18.55
C ASN A 828 -17.61 2.79 -17.37
N TYR A 829 -17.48 3.33 -16.15
CA TYR A 829 -17.17 2.54 -14.96
C TYR A 829 -18.15 1.37 -14.73
N THR A 830 -19.45 1.63 -14.95
CA THR A 830 -20.49 0.58 -14.91
C THR A 830 -20.29 -0.48 -15.99
N THR A 831 -19.86 -0.07 -17.18
CA THR A 831 -19.54 -0.98 -18.28
C THR A 831 -18.35 -1.87 -17.91
N GLN A 832 -17.22 -1.27 -17.51
CA GLN A 832 -16.00 -1.99 -17.14
C GLN A 832 -16.22 -2.98 -15.99
N LEU A 833 -16.98 -2.61 -14.95
CA LEU A 833 -17.37 -3.52 -13.86
C LEU A 833 -18.08 -4.80 -14.35
N ARG A 834 -18.87 -4.72 -15.43
CA ARG A 834 -19.52 -5.91 -16.03
C ARG A 834 -18.52 -6.77 -16.80
N LEU A 835 -17.55 -6.17 -17.51
CA LEU A 835 -16.52 -6.92 -18.24
C LEU A 835 -15.68 -7.76 -17.25
N TYR A 836 -15.20 -7.12 -16.17
CA TYR A 836 -14.46 -7.79 -15.10
C TYR A 836 -15.29 -8.89 -14.39
N LEU A 837 -16.63 -8.78 -14.39
CA LEU A 837 -17.51 -9.81 -13.84
C LEU A 837 -17.71 -10.98 -14.82
N ASP A 838 -17.75 -10.73 -16.12
CA ASP A 838 -17.75 -11.78 -17.15
C ASP A 838 -16.42 -12.58 -17.13
N ASP A 839 -15.32 -11.92 -16.80
CA ASP A 839 -14.01 -12.58 -16.63
C ASP A 839 -13.92 -13.38 -15.33
N LEU A 840 -14.43 -12.84 -14.21
CA LEU A 840 -14.60 -13.62 -12.96
C LEU A 840 -15.52 -14.84 -13.18
N ASN A 841 -16.57 -14.73 -14.00
CA ASN A 841 -17.39 -15.88 -14.40
C ASN A 841 -16.58 -16.91 -15.20
N ALA A 842 -15.61 -16.49 -16.02
CA ALA A 842 -14.71 -17.40 -16.72
C ALA A 842 -13.79 -18.13 -15.73
N THR A 843 -13.13 -17.44 -14.80
CA THR A 843 -12.30 -18.08 -13.76
C THR A 843 -13.10 -19.07 -12.90
N VAL A 844 -14.33 -18.71 -12.50
CA VAL A 844 -15.24 -19.62 -11.76
C VAL A 844 -15.59 -20.86 -12.59
N ALA A 845 -15.82 -20.73 -13.89
CA ALA A 845 -16.12 -21.85 -14.77
C ALA A 845 -14.89 -22.76 -15.02
N GLU A 846 -13.71 -22.17 -15.21
CA GLU A 846 -12.45 -22.89 -15.43
C GLU A 846 -11.98 -23.64 -14.17
N ALA A 847 -12.28 -23.12 -12.98
CA ALA A 847 -12.05 -23.79 -11.69
C ALA A 847 -13.10 -24.90 -11.36
N GLU A 848 -14.03 -25.22 -12.27
CA GLU A 848 -15.21 -26.08 -12.03
C GLU A 848 -16.04 -25.67 -10.78
N ALA A 849 -16.02 -24.39 -10.41
CA ALA A 849 -16.58 -23.88 -9.17
C ALA A 849 -18.06 -23.49 -9.29
N THR A 850 -18.79 -23.50 -8.16
CA THR A 850 -20.19 -23.05 -8.08
C THR A 850 -20.32 -22.01 -6.97
N ILE A 851 -20.38 -20.74 -7.37
CA ILE A 851 -20.57 -19.58 -6.49
C ILE A 851 -21.71 -18.73 -7.05
N ASP A 852 -22.53 -18.18 -6.16
CA ASP A 852 -23.57 -17.21 -6.51
C ASP A 852 -22.96 -15.80 -6.64
N LEU A 853 -22.81 -15.32 -7.87
CA LEU A 853 -22.33 -13.97 -8.18
C LEU A 853 -23.46 -12.93 -8.33
N SER A 854 -24.73 -13.32 -8.17
CA SER A 854 -25.86 -12.39 -8.32
C SER A 854 -25.85 -11.17 -7.38
N PRO A 855 -25.22 -11.19 -6.18
CA PRO A 855 -25.02 -9.97 -5.39
C PRO A 855 -24.14 -8.93 -6.10
N LEU A 856 -23.10 -9.36 -6.84
CA LEU A 856 -22.27 -8.45 -7.62
C LEU A 856 -23.05 -7.85 -8.79
N THR A 857 -23.80 -8.66 -9.54
CA THR A 857 -24.67 -8.16 -10.62
C THR A 857 -25.65 -7.11 -10.10
N THR A 858 -26.32 -7.39 -8.97
CA THR A 858 -27.29 -6.48 -8.34
C THR A 858 -26.64 -5.17 -7.88
N ALA A 859 -25.44 -5.24 -7.31
CA ALA A 859 -24.69 -4.07 -6.88
C ALA A 859 -24.22 -3.21 -8.08
N ILE A 860 -23.74 -3.84 -9.15
CA ILE A 860 -23.29 -3.15 -10.37
C ILE A 860 -24.47 -2.49 -11.10
N ASP A 861 -25.64 -3.14 -11.15
CA ASP A 861 -26.86 -2.52 -11.71
C ASP A 861 -27.35 -1.33 -10.85
N THR A 862 -27.19 -1.41 -9.53
CA THR A 862 -27.50 -0.31 -8.60
C THR A 862 -26.52 0.86 -8.77
N PHE A 863 -25.23 0.55 -8.93
CA PHE A 863 -24.19 1.54 -9.26
C PHE A 863 -24.46 2.22 -10.60
N GLY A 864 -24.83 1.45 -11.63
CA GLY A 864 -25.20 1.98 -12.95
C GLY A 864 -26.35 2.97 -12.90
N GLY A 865 -27.44 2.64 -12.21
CA GLY A 865 -28.57 3.55 -12.04
C GLY A 865 -28.21 4.85 -11.31
N ALA A 866 -27.22 4.83 -10.41
CA ALA A 866 -26.70 6.03 -9.75
C ALA A 866 -25.74 6.82 -10.67
N ALA A 867 -24.84 6.12 -11.38
CA ALA A 867 -23.89 6.68 -12.34
C ALA A 867 -24.58 7.43 -13.49
N ASP A 868 -25.61 6.84 -14.10
CA ASP A 868 -26.43 7.48 -15.14
C ASP A 868 -27.11 8.76 -14.61
N ALA A 869 -27.61 8.73 -13.37
CA ALA A 869 -28.32 9.85 -12.76
C ALA A 869 -27.38 11.05 -12.45
N VAL A 870 -26.18 10.79 -11.93
CA VAL A 870 -25.18 11.84 -11.68
C VAL A 870 -24.55 12.36 -12.97
N ALA A 871 -24.35 11.50 -13.99
CA ALA A 871 -23.87 11.92 -15.31
C ALA A 871 -24.89 12.81 -16.03
N ALA A 872 -26.19 12.54 -15.90
CA ALA A 872 -27.25 13.42 -16.39
C ALA A 872 -27.23 14.80 -15.70
N ALA A 873 -26.95 14.84 -14.38
CA ALA A 873 -26.80 16.08 -13.64
C ALA A 873 -25.49 16.84 -13.98
N ALA A 874 -24.41 16.13 -14.26
CA ALA A 874 -23.14 16.69 -14.76
C ALA A 874 -23.37 17.41 -16.10
N ALA A 875 -24.03 16.75 -17.04
CA ALA A 875 -24.42 17.32 -18.33
C ALA A 875 -25.38 18.52 -18.16
N GLN A 876 -26.33 18.45 -17.24
CA GLN A 876 -27.20 19.59 -16.92
C GLN A 876 -26.38 20.79 -16.40
N ALA A 877 -25.51 20.59 -15.40
CA ALA A 877 -24.71 21.65 -14.80
C ALA A 877 -23.81 22.35 -15.83
N ALA A 878 -23.16 21.58 -16.71
CA ALA A 878 -22.35 22.09 -17.80
C ALA A 878 -23.15 22.92 -18.84
N VAL A 879 -24.40 22.52 -19.13
CA VAL A 879 -25.28 23.24 -20.06
C VAL A 879 -25.91 24.50 -19.43
N THR A 880 -26.21 24.49 -18.13
CA THR A 880 -26.87 25.63 -17.45
C THR A 880 -25.90 26.62 -16.80
N GLY A 881 -24.63 26.24 -16.58
CA GLY A 881 -23.69 27.02 -15.77
C GLY A 881 -24.09 27.06 -14.29
N ASP A 882 -24.68 25.98 -13.78
CA ASP A 882 -25.10 25.90 -12.37
C ASP A 882 -23.93 25.40 -11.51
N GLU A 883 -23.14 26.34 -10.98
CA GLU A 883 -21.99 26.07 -10.10
C GLU A 883 -22.39 25.33 -8.80
N VAL A 884 -23.66 25.42 -8.35
CA VAL A 884 -24.12 24.69 -7.15
C VAL A 884 -24.39 23.23 -7.48
N LEU A 885 -24.98 22.96 -8.66
CA LEU A 885 -25.12 21.59 -9.15
C LEU A 885 -23.76 20.99 -9.52
N ALA A 886 -22.86 21.78 -10.14
CA ALA A 886 -21.49 21.36 -10.47
C ALA A 886 -20.70 20.95 -9.22
N ALA A 887 -20.71 21.77 -8.16
CA ALA A 887 -20.03 21.43 -6.91
C ALA A 887 -20.55 20.12 -6.28
N ARG A 888 -21.87 19.88 -6.31
CA ARG A 888 -22.48 18.64 -5.78
C ARG A 888 -22.19 17.42 -6.64
N VAL A 889 -22.07 17.58 -7.96
CA VAL A 889 -21.59 16.54 -8.89
C VAL A 889 -20.10 16.24 -8.62
N ASN A 890 -19.26 17.27 -8.47
CA ASN A 890 -17.84 17.10 -8.17
C ASN A 890 -17.60 16.38 -6.85
N GLU A 891 -18.37 16.68 -5.80
CA GLU A 891 -18.37 15.94 -4.52
C GLU A 891 -18.60 14.43 -4.76
N ARG A 892 -19.56 14.07 -5.61
CA ARG A 892 -19.84 12.66 -5.95
C ARG A 892 -18.72 12.02 -6.77
N TYR A 893 -18.22 12.74 -7.78
CA TYR A 893 -17.14 12.29 -8.67
C TYR A 893 -15.80 12.13 -7.95
N ARG A 894 -15.52 12.95 -6.92
CA ARG A 894 -14.33 12.83 -6.06
C ARG A 894 -14.41 11.63 -5.11
N ASP A 895 -15.59 11.38 -4.53
CA ASP A 895 -15.71 10.51 -3.35
C ASP A 895 -16.15 9.06 -3.65
N PHE A 896 -16.72 8.76 -4.84
CA PHE A 896 -17.33 7.43 -5.08
C PHE A 896 -16.37 6.25 -4.94
N GLN A 897 -15.11 6.38 -5.39
CA GLN A 897 -14.10 5.32 -5.27
C GLN A 897 -13.71 5.00 -3.82
N ARG A 898 -13.93 5.92 -2.88
CA ARG A 898 -13.82 5.64 -1.43
C ARG A 898 -14.81 4.55 -1.00
N GLY A 899 -15.92 4.39 -1.73
CA GLY A 899 -16.88 3.29 -1.58
C GLY A 899 -16.25 1.92 -1.86
N PHE A 900 -15.50 1.78 -2.95
CA PHE A 900 -14.81 0.53 -3.31
C PHE A 900 -13.69 0.16 -2.32
N ALA A 901 -13.10 1.12 -1.59
CA ALA A 901 -12.13 0.90 -0.52
C ALA A 901 -12.76 0.82 0.90
N SER A 902 -14.09 0.91 1.03
CA SER A 902 -14.75 1.10 2.33
C SER A 902 -14.84 -0.14 3.23
N GLN A 903 -14.65 -1.34 2.69
CA GLN A 903 -14.96 -2.61 3.38
C GLN A 903 -13.73 -3.30 3.99
N GLY A 904 -12.75 -2.52 4.48
CA GLY A 904 -11.50 -3.03 5.04
C GLY A 904 -10.56 -3.63 3.99
N GLY A 905 -9.42 -4.18 4.44
CA GLY A 905 -8.42 -4.81 3.57
C GLY A 905 -8.84 -6.16 2.99
N LEU A 906 -8.07 -6.66 2.03
CA LEU A 906 -8.20 -8.02 1.50
C LEU A 906 -7.81 -9.08 2.56
N PRO A 907 -8.28 -10.34 2.42
CA PRO A 907 -7.90 -11.45 3.29
C PRO A 907 -6.37 -11.57 3.40
N ASP A 908 -5.86 -11.61 4.64
CA ASP A 908 -4.43 -11.61 5.02
C ASP A 908 -3.58 -10.44 4.46
N ARG A 909 -4.19 -9.49 3.75
CA ARG A 909 -3.55 -8.42 2.97
C ARG A 909 -4.15 -7.04 3.29
N ALA A 910 -3.99 -6.63 4.55
CA ALA A 910 -4.76 -5.53 5.16
C ALA A 910 -4.63 -4.14 4.49
N TYR A 911 -3.50 -3.85 3.84
CA TYR A 911 -3.28 -2.56 3.14
C TYR A 911 -4.21 -2.39 1.93
N PHE A 912 -4.34 -3.46 1.14
CA PHE A 912 -5.04 -3.46 -0.14
C PHE A 912 -6.55 -3.51 0.07
N ARG A 913 -7.19 -2.33 0.14
CA ARG A 913 -8.61 -2.18 0.51
C ARG A 913 -9.60 -2.16 -0.65
N HIS A 914 -9.17 -1.66 -1.81
CA HIS A 914 -9.99 -1.59 -3.02
C HIS A 914 -10.51 -2.99 -3.45
N VAL A 915 -11.83 -3.16 -3.57
CA VAL A 915 -12.43 -4.50 -3.83
C VAL A 915 -12.47 -4.91 -5.31
N VAL A 916 -12.24 -3.97 -6.23
CA VAL A 916 -12.34 -4.22 -7.69
C VAL A 916 -10.97 -4.52 -8.30
N PHE A 917 -9.91 -3.94 -7.75
CA PHE A 917 -8.53 -4.02 -8.25
C PHE A 917 -7.56 -4.21 -7.09
N ALA A 918 -6.55 -5.05 -7.27
CA ALA A 918 -5.34 -5.10 -6.43
C ALA A 918 -4.20 -5.76 -7.21
N PRO A 919 -2.94 -5.62 -6.77
CA PRO A 919 -1.90 -6.57 -7.14
C PRO A 919 -2.30 -8.00 -6.78
N GLY A 920 -2.10 -8.93 -7.72
CA GLY A 920 -2.28 -10.35 -7.45
C GLY A 920 -1.27 -10.87 -6.44
N ILE A 921 -1.73 -11.71 -5.50
CA ILE A 921 -0.92 -12.23 -4.40
C ILE A 921 0.36 -12.92 -4.87
N ASP A 922 0.29 -13.66 -5.98
CA ASP A 922 1.39 -14.43 -6.58
C ASP A 922 2.01 -13.82 -7.85
N THR A 923 1.43 -12.75 -8.39
CA THR A 923 1.98 -12.00 -9.54
C THR A 923 2.81 -10.80 -9.10
N GLY A 924 2.46 -10.14 -8.00
CA GLY A 924 3.20 -9.02 -7.44
C GLY A 924 2.75 -7.67 -7.98
N TYR A 925 3.10 -7.36 -9.23
CA TYR A 925 2.70 -6.11 -9.88
C TYR A 925 1.37 -6.25 -10.63
N ALA A 926 1.21 -7.34 -11.40
CA ALA A 926 0.09 -7.49 -12.32
C ALA A 926 -1.27 -7.51 -11.58
N PRO A 927 -2.29 -6.81 -12.13
CA PRO A 927 -3.60 -6.67 -11.50
C PRO A 927 -4.35 -8.01 -11.43
N VAL A 928 -5.18 -8.14 -10.40
CA VAL A 928 -6.29 -9.10 -10.36
C VAL A 928 -7.58 -8.32 -10.14
N THR A 929 -8.58 -8.56 -10.99
CA THR A 929 -9.92 -7.99 -10.87
C THR A 929 -10.76 -8.80 -9.88
N TYR A 930 -11.58 -8.12 -9.06
CA TYR A 930 -12.33 -8.72 -7.93
C TYR A 930 -11.47 -9.64 -7.03
N PRO A 931 -10.27 -9.20 -6.60
CA PRO A 931 -9.18 -10.07 -6.10
C PRO A 931 -9.61 -11.00 -4.97
N GLY A 932 -10.36 -10.53 -3.98
CA GLY A 932 -10.83 -11.37 -2.87
C GLY A 932 -11.76 -12.51 -3.29
N VAL A 933 -12.44 -12.41 -4.43
CA VAL A 933 -13.23 -13.51 -5.00
C VAL A 933 -12.34 -14.39 -5.89
N THR A 934 -11.58 -13.79 -6.80
CA THR A 934 -10.76 -14.48 -7.79
C THR A 934 -9.69 -15.36 -7.14
N GLU A 935 -8.86 -14.80 -6.25
CA GLU A 935 -7.80 -15.52 -5.55
C GLU A 935 -8.39 -16.63 -4.64
N ALA A 936 -9.58 -16.40 -4.08
CA ALA A 936 -10.28 -17.40 -3.26
C ALA A 936 -10.93 -18.52 -4.09
N VAL A 937 -11.22 -18.30 -5.37
CA VAL A 937 -11.65 -19.34 -6.34
C VAL A 937 -10.44 -20.17 -6.76
N GLU A 938 -9.34 -19.52 -7.12
CA GLU A 938 -8.09 -20.15 -7.54
C GLU A 938 -7.48 -21.02 -6.42
N ALA A 939 -7.52 -20.54 -5.17
CA ALA A 939 -7.16 -21.31 -3.98
C ALA A 939 -8.19 -22.38 -3.56
N GLY A 940 -9.29 -22.57 -4.33
CA GLY A 940 -10.35 -23.53 -4.05
C GLY A 940 -11.20 -23.24 -2.81
N ASN A 941 -11.04 -22.06 -2.18
CA ASN A 941 -11.70 -21.66 -0.94
C ASN A 941 -13.06 -20.99 -1.22
N LEU A 942 -14.00 -21.78 -1.74
CA LEU A 942 -15.35 -21.32 -2.12
C LEU A 942 -16.13 -20.67 -0.96
N THR A 943 -15.78 -20.96 0.29
CA THR A 943 -16.39 -20.31 1.47
C THR A 943 -15.91 -18.87 1.62
N LEU A 944 -14.60 -18.63 1.46
CA LEU A 944 -14.02 -17.29 1.44
C LEU A 944 -14.53 -16.50 0.23
N ALA A 945 -14.50 -17.09 -0.97
CA ALA A 945 -15.01 -16.46 -2.19
C ALA A 945 -16.47 -16.01 -2.03
N ALA A 946 -17.34 -16.83 -1.44
CA ALA A 946 -18.72 -16.46 -1.17
C ALA A 946 -18.89 -15.32 -0.14
N SER A 947 -17.97 -15.16 0.83
CA SER A 947 -17.94 -13.94 1.67
C SER A 947 -17.44 -12.72 0.90
N GLU A 948 -16.43 -12.88 0.06
CA GLU A 948 -15.82 -11.76 -0.67
C GLU A 948 -16.72 -11.23 -1.77
N VAL A 949 -17.57 -12.06 -2.40
CA VAL A 949 -18.69 -11.60 -3.25
C VAL A 949 -19.58 -10.62 -2.50
N ARG A 950 -19.92 -10.92 -1.24
CA ARG A 950 -20.77 -10.06 -0.40
C ARG A 950 -20.01 -8.83 0.13
N ARG A 951 -18.69 -8.90 0.32
CA ARG A 951 -17.84 -7.76 0.68
C ARG A 951 -17.72 -6.79 -0.49
N ALA A 952 -17.41 -7.30 -1.68
CA ALA A 952 -17.28 -6.52 -2.90
C ALA A 952 -18.63 -5.89 -3.33
N ALA A 953 -19.73 -6.66 -3.31
CA ALA A 953 -21.07 -6.13 -3.58
C ALA A 953 -21.41 -4.93 -2.67
N LYS A 954 -21.18 -5.05 -1.35
CA LYS A 954 -21.39 -3.93 -0.40
C LYS A 954 -20.52 -2.70 -0.67
N ALA A 955 -19.30 -2.87 -1.15
CA ALA A 955 -18.44 -1.74 -1.49
C ALA A 955 -18.94 -1.02 -2.76
N ILE A 956 -19.47 -1.77 -3.73
CA ILE A 956 -20.09 -1.23 -4.96
C ILE A 956 -21.44 -0.56 -4.63
N GLU A 957 -22.27 -1.17 -3.79
CA GLU A 957 -23.46 -0.55 -3.21
C GLU A 957 -23.09 0.76 -2.48
N ARG A 958 -22.02 0.76 -1.69
CA ARG A 958 -21.55 1.97 -0.99
C ARG A 958 -21.01 3.04 -1.95
N ALA A 959 -20.38 2.67 -3.05
CA ALA A 959 -20.02 3.62 -4.11
C ALA A 959 -21.29 4.20 -4.77
N ALA A 960 -22.30 3.39 -5.03
CA ALA A 960 -23.60 3.83 -5.56
C ALA A 960 -24.32 4.80 -4.60
N GLU A 961 -24.31 4.53 -3.29
CA GLU A 961 -24.84 5.45 -2.26
C GLU A 961 -24.17 6.82 -2.29
N ILE A 962 -22.86 6.89 -2.56
CA ILE A 962 -22.12 8.16 -2.65
C ILE A 962 -22.51 8.94 -3.91
N LEU A 963 -22.86 8.26 -5.01
CA LEU A 963 -23.30 8.92 -6.26
C LEU A 963 -24.72 9.51 -6.19
N VAL A 964 -25.52 9.20 -5.16
CA VAL A 964 -26.82 9.83 -4.96
C VAL A 964 -26.65 11.31 -4.62
N LEU A 965 -27.25 12.19 -5.43
CA LEU A 965 -27.15 13.65 -5.29
C LEU A 965 -27.88 14.16 -4.05
#